data_AF-A0A7Y0WR69-F1
#
_entry.id   AF-A0A7Y0WR69-F1
#
_cell.length_a   1.000
_cell.length_b   1.000
_cell.length_c   1.000
_cell.angle_alpha   90.00
_cell.angle_beta   90.00
_cell.angle_gamma   90.00
#
_symmetry.space_group_name_H-M   'P 1'
#
loop_
_entity.id
_entity.type
_entity.pdbx_description
1 polymer ?
#
loop_
_entity_poly.entity_id
_entity_poly.type
_entity_poly.pdbx_seq_one_letter_code
_entity_poly.pdbx_strand_id
1 'polypeptide(L)'
;MSAEQDNPRKQFKDALDKLDLKRATDALKNLDSDDVTAVFASKMTQPGGFQMRADRKKRNQFYSSLLSDTAMDRHPEAQSYAQDLNEKIQIIEQCFDQIRANLALCDISSYPADIQFWSHIERAVGELKELNALSKKAMGALEAKARAGLPFVMPEAIMVKTPEGMEVNVDAAYSNTATTLSLTLKMMAFEHKLLINGKLAAPTKVQTTDEHQYKAGSIQLFAVSWNALEDIGNRTLFFAGQIGDMKTLGIPRTKLDEAFYKKFPDPIFFHRTPSEDEVYDFLANRRQHSWAVQNSHNLLQGKTLRKAVMAKGAKVPDLSGAPFVSEDEGVTLTTLSEILSFDVFSDQDRHHGLTLREWVRGYCALKLMAKAKEKTSGSSLVTFDKAELEQGLVDYRIPQSVVATLTDHLTFGTDSRDLYDSPLIRSQDDKYSLLAEILVSCNVPNVLFSRLGSLQTQVDKKGKGFEDKVVSFLQNLGYPCKPAKFNLDGAQYEYDALFMMDDKLFLVECKNNLLSGNHAVPALRYSKFITDTVKQVKRLEQGLRARPEVVESLFGKKLEDLTLVPMILNSLPYSRAPIDGVHISDYSALSKFLTESTISESHKKNGKKMIRKVIHRLWSGERPTAQELLDYLALPPQLKFIIDHLNYQIFPRPMSESTIFFSRILEVDETAMQQAKQDAPHVK
;
A
#
# COMPACT_ATOMS: atom_id res chain seq x y z
N MET A 1 41.60 21.39 -4.28
CA MET A 1 41.15 20.00 -4.50
C MET A 1 40.39 19.61 -3.26
N SER A 2 39.07 19.41 -3.35
CA SER A 2 38.19 19.37 -2.18
C SER A 2 38.23 18.01 -1.49
N ALA A 3 38.08 18.03 -0.16
CA ALA A 3 38.00 16.87 0.73
C ALA A 3 36.90 15.84 0.38
N GLU A 4 36.08 16.08 -0.65
CA GLU A 4 35.09 15.13 -1.17
C GLU A 4 35.69 14.06 -2.10
N GLN A 5 36.90 14.26 -2.63
CA GLN A 5 37.55 13.28 -3.52
C GLN A 5 38.25 12.13 -2.75
N ASP A 6 38.52 12.29 -1.46
CA ASP A 6 39.29 11.34 -0.64
C ASP A 6 38.45 10.42 0.27
N ASN A 7 37.12 10.39 0.14
CA ASN A 7 36.29 9.49 0.95
C ASN A 7 36.36 8.04 0.39
N PRO A 8 37.07 7.09 1.05
CA PRO A 8 37.29 5.75 0.50
C PRO A 8 35.98 4.96 0.39
N ARG A 9 35.00 5.25 1.25
CA ARG A 9 33.67 4.64 1.22
C ARG A 9 32.89 5.04 -0.04
N LYS A 10 32.98 6.32 -0.44
CA LYS A 10 32.39 6.82 -1.69
C LYS A 10 33.07 6.20 -2.90
N GLN A 11 34.40 6.09 -2.89
CA GLN A 11 35.16 5.47 -3.97
C GLN A 11 34.81 3.98 -4.15
N PHE A 12 34.71 3.23 -3.05
CA PHE A 12 34.31 1.83 -3.09
C PHE A 12 32.89 1.67 -3.63
N LYS A 13 31.95 2.47 -3.15
CA LYS A 13 30.58 2.51 -3.67
C LYS A 13 30.54 2.79 -5.18
N ASP A 14 31.21 3.86 -5.63
CA ASP A 14 31.27 4.22 -7.06
C ASP A 14 31.91 3.12 -7.92
N ALA A 15 32.87 2.37 -7.37
CA ALA A 15 33.49 1.23 -8.04
C ALA A 15 32.50 0.06 -8.20
N LEU A 16 31.70 -0.24 -7.17
CA LEU A 16 30.62 -1.23 -7.27
C LEU A 16 29.57 -0.81 -8.32
N ASP A 17 29.21 0.47 -8.37
CA ASP A 17 28.21 1.01 -9.32
C ASP A 17 28.67 0.84 -10.78
N LYS A 18 29.97 1.03 -11.03
CA LYS A 18 30.59 0.93 -12.35
C LYS A 18 31.07 -0.48 -12.69
N LEU A 19 31.01 -1.41 -11.73
CA LEU A 19 31.61 -2.75 -11.82
C LEU A 19 33.11 -2.67 -12.17
N ASP A 20 33.84 -1.75 -11.54
CA ASP A 20 35.28 -1.51 -11.74
C ASP A 20 36.10 -2.24 -10.67
N LEU A 21 36.60 -3.43 -11.01
CA LEU A 21 37.31 -4.31 -10.07
C LEU A 21 38.56 -3.65 -9.48
N LYS A 22 39.34 -2.97 -10.32
CA LYS A 22 40.60 -2.34 -9.88
C LYS A 22 40.31 -1.27 -8.83
N ARG A 23 39.37 -0.36 -9.13
CA ARG A 23 39.00 0.69 -8.17
C ARG A 23 38.39 0.12 -6.88
N ALA A 24 37.63 -0.97 -6.97
CA ALA A 24 37.04 -1.62 -5.80
C ALA A 24 38.14 -2.18 -4.89
N THR A 25 39.08 -2.95 -5.44
CA THR A 25 40.20 -3.54 -4.68
C THR A 25 41.14 -2.49 -4.07
N ASP A 26 41.38 -1.37 -4.76
CA ASP A 26 42.18 -0.28 -4.22
C ASP A 26 41.46 0.44 -3.06
N ALA A 27 40.15 0.67 -3.17
CA ALA A 27 39.37 1.32 -2.12
C ALA A 27 39.28 0.47 -0.83
N LEU A 28 39.17 -0.86 -0.96
CA LEU A 28 39.18 -1.80 0.18
C LEU A 28 40.42 -1.64 1.06
N LYS A 29 41.56 -1.18 0.51
CA LYS A 29 42.79 -0.99 1.30
C LYS A 29 42.69 0.05 2.40
N ASN A 30 41.74 0.96 2.29
CA ASN A 30 41.59 2.11 3.16
C ASN A 30 40.26 2.11 3.93
N LEU A 31 39.57 0.97 4.01
CA LEU A 31 38.30 0.81 4.74
C LEU A 31 38.45 -0.20 5.87
N ASP A 32 37.61 -0.07 6.90
CA ASP A 32 37.39 -1.12 7.88
C ASP A 32 36.26 -2.07 7.43
N SER A 33 36.12 -3.20 8.10
CA SER A 33 35.13 -4.23 7.73
C SER A 33 33.69 -3.77 7.87
N ASP A 34 33.40 -2.84 8.79
CA ASP A 34 32.04 -2.32 9.01
C ASP A 34 31.62 -1.42 7.86
N ASP A 35 32.51 -0.54 7.40
CA ASP A 35 32.28 0.31 6.23
C ASP A 35 32.14 -0.52 4.94
N VAL A 36 32.97 -1.55 4.76
CA VAL A 36 32.85 -2.47 3.62
C VAL A 36 31.49 -3.18 3.64
N THR A 37 31.09 -3.72 4.79
CA THR A 37 29.79 -4.37 4.98
C THR A 37 28.64 -3.41 4.70
N ALA A 38 28.71 -2.18 5.23
CA ALA A 38 27.70 -1.16 5.01
C ALA A 38 27.56 -0.75 3.53
N VAL A 39 28.67 -0.69 2.79
CA VAL A 39 28.64 -0.42 1.35
C VAL A 39 28.02 -1.59 0.59
N PHE A 40 28.40 -2.84 0.86
CA PHE A 40 27.77 -4.01 0.26
C PHE A 40 26.26 -4.07 0.54
N ALA A 41 25.85 -3.88 1.79
CA ALA A 41 24.44 -3.79 2.16
C ALA A 41 23.74 -2.70 1.33
N SER A 42 24.30 -1.49 1.28
CA SER A 42 23.70 -0.39 0.51
C SER A 42 23.53 -0.67 -0.99
N LYS A 43 24.38 -1.54 -1.58
CA LYS A 43 24.37 -1.85 -3.01
C LYS A 43 23.59 -3.12 -3.37
N MET A 44 23.57 -4.11 -2.49
CA MET A 44 23.00 -5.42 -2.74
C MET A 44 21.60 -5.59 -2.11
N THR A 45 21.30 -4.86 -1.03
CA THR A 45 19.99 -4.87 -0.36
C THR A 45 19.17 -3.62 -0.68
N GLN A 46 19.20 -3.18 -1.94
CA GLN A 46 18.43 -2.04 -2.44
C GLN A 46 17.40 -2.50 -3.48
N PRO A 47 16.34 -1.70 -3.74
CA PRO A 47 15.43 -1.95 -4.85
C PRO A 47 16.20 -2.14 -6.16
N GLY A 48 15.98 -3.27 -6.84
CA GLY A 48 16.72 -3.63 -8.05
C GLY A 48 18.09 -4.29 -7.81
N GLY A 49 18.39 -4.75 -6.59
CA GLY A 49 19.60 -5.52 -6.28
C GLY A 49 19.71 -6.80 -7.13
N PHE A 50 18.60 -7.51 -7.31
CA PHE A 50 18.45 -8.51 -8.37
C PHE A 50 17.84 -7.88 -9.62
N GLN A 51 18.22 -8.42 -10.78
CA GLN A 51 17.81 -7.91 -12.09
C GLN A 51 16.90 -8.93 -12.76
N MET A 52 15.65 -8.58 -13.05
CA MET A 52 14.73 -9.50 -13.72
C MET A 52 14.99 -9.65 -15.23
N ARG A 53 15.56 -8.63 -15.88
CA ARG A 53 15.56 -8.49 -17.36
C ARG A 53 16.92 -8.08 -17.98
N ALA A 54 17.99 -7.98 -17.20
CA ALA A 54 19.28 -7.47 -17.67
C ALA A 54 20.28 -8.60 -17.97
N ASP A 55 21.32 -8.29 -18.74
CA ASP A 55 22.48 -9.16 -18.91
C ASP A 55 23.31 -9.17 -17.60
N ARG A 56 23.04 -10.17 -16.77
CA ARG A 56 23.66 -10.35 -15.45
C ARG A 56 25.13 -10.81 -15.51
N LYS A 57 25.63 -11.21 -16.68
CA LYS A 57 26.95 -11.87 -16.82
C LYS A 57 28.09 -10.99 -16.30
N LYS A 58 28.11 -9.71 -16.70
CA LYS A 58 29.13 -8.75 -16.27
C LYS A 58 29.14 -8.56 -14.76
N ARG A 59 27.95 -8.46 -14.15
CA ARG A 59 27.80 -8.27 -12.69
C ARG A 59 28.28 -9.50 -11.92
N ASN A 60 27.88 -10.70 -12.35
CA ASN A 60 28.25 -11.94 -11.68
C ASN A 60 29.77 -12.18 -11.78
N GLN A 61 30.38 -11.89 -12.93
CA GLN A 61 31.83 -11.95 -13.09
C GLN A 61 32.54 -10.96 -12.16
N PHE A 62 32.05 -9.71 -12.09
CA PHE A 62 32.61 -8.69 -11.20
C PHE A 62 32.57 -9.12 -9.73
N TYR A 63 31.42 -9.55 -9.20
CA TYR A 63 31.34 -9.97 -7.79
C TYR A 63 32.11 -11.25 -7.51
N SER A 64 32.13 -12.22 -8.44
CA SER A 64 32.95 -13.42 -8.29
C SER A 64 34.44 -13.08 -8.17
N SER A 65 34.94 -12.19 -9.03
CA SER A 65 36.32 -11.71 -8.96
C SER A 65 36.61 -10.89 -7.71
N LEU A 66 35.74 -9.94 -7.32
CA LEU A 66 35.95 -9.12 -6.14
C LEU A 66 35.94 -9.94 -4.85
N LEU A 67 34.99 -10.87 -4.71
CA LEU A 67 34.82 -11.68 -3.50
C LEU A 67 35.83 -12.83 -3.37
N SER A 68 36.65 -13.08 -4.40
CA SER A 68 37.78 -14.02 -4.36
C SER A 68 39.14 -13.33 -4.35
N ASP A 69 39.18 -11.99 -4.37
CA ASP A 69 40.42 -11.22 -4.35
C ASP A 69 41.03 -11.17 -2.95
N THR A 70 42.36 -11.29 -2.86
CA THR A 70 43.14 -11.18 -1.61
C THR A 70 42.91 -9.89 -0.83
N ALA A 71 42.43 -8.82 -1.48
CA ALA A 71 42.05 -7.59 -0.80
C ALA A 71 40.92 -7.81 0.24
N MET A 72 40.06 -8.81 0.02
CA MET A 72 38.96 -9.19 0.92
C MET A 72 39.43 -10.00 2.15
N ASP A 73 40.65 -10.54 2.16
CA ASP A 73 41.17 -11.36 3.28
C ASP A 73 41.21 -10.58 4.61
N ARG A 74 41.28 -9.23 4.53
CA ARG A 74 41.19 -8.33 5.70
C ARG A 74 39.76 -8.07 6.18
N HIS A 75 38.76 -8.53 5.44
CA HIS A 75 37.34 -8.30 5.68
C HIS A 75 36.51 -9.59 5.62
N PRO A 76 36.87 -10.64 6.39
CA PRO A 76 36.26 -11.96 6.27
C PRO A 76 34.74 -11.96 6.54
N GLU A 77 34.28 -11.16 7.50
CA GLU A 77 32.84 -11.02 7.80
C GLU A 77 32.09 -10.33 6.66
N ALA A 78 32.64 -9.23 6.13
CA ALA A 78 32.06 -8.52 5.00
C ALA A 78 32.05 -9.38 3.72
N GLN A 79 33.11 -10.20 3.52
CA GLN A 79 33.21 -11.16 2.43
C GLN A 79 32.11 -12.21 2.54
N SER A 80 31.97 -12.85 3.70
CA SER A 80 30.93 -13.87 3.93
C SER A 80 29.53 -13.28 3.74
N TYR A 81 29.30 -12.07 4.26
CA TYR A 81 28.03 -11.36 4.10
C TYR A 81 27.72 -11.06 2.62
N ALA A 82 28.68 -10.54 1.86
CA ALA A 82 28.50 -10.21 0.46
C ALA A 82 28.37 -11.47 -0.43
N GLN A 83 29.05 -12.57 -0.08
CA GLN A 83 28.90 -13.87 -0.75
C GLN A 83 27.48 -14.40 -0.57
N ASP A 84 26.96 -14.42 0.66
CA ASP A 84 25.59 -14.83 0.97
C ASP A 84 24.55 -13.99 0.19
N LEU A 85 24.70 -12.66 0.15
CA LEU A 85 23.82 -11.80 -0.64
C LEU A 85 23.91 -12.07 -2.14
N ASN A 86 25.12 -12.28 -2.67
CA ASN A 86 25.34 -12.56 -4.10
C ASN A 86 24.69 -13.89 -4.50
N GLU A 87 24.81 -14.91 -3.65
CA GLU A 87 24.20 -16.23 -3.86
C GLU A 87 22.67 -16.14 -3.84
N LYS A 88 22.09 -15.43 -2.86
CA LYS A 88 20.65 -15.16 -2.80
C LYS A 88 20.14 -14.44 -4.05
N ILE A 89 20.84 -13.41 -4.51
CA ILE A 89 20.48 -12.68 -5.74
C ILE A 89 20.44 -13.62 -6.94
N GLN A 90 21.44 -14.50 -7.07
CA GLN A 90 21.50 -15.46 -8.18
C GLN A 90 20.36 -16.49 -8.10
N ILE A 91 20.02 -17.00 -6.91
CA ILE A 91 18.89 -17.93 -6.76
C ILE A 91 17.57 -17.24 -7.12
N ILE A 92 17.31 -16.02 -6.64
CA ILE A 92 16.10 -15.25 -6.99
C ILE A 92 15.99 -15.09 -8.52
N GLU A 93 17.10 -14.75 -9.16
CA GLU A 93 17.17 -14.56 -10.61
C GLU A 93 16.95 -15.84 -11.41
N GLN A 94 17.49 -16.97 -10.94
CA GLN A 94 17.23 -18.29 -11.53
C GLN A 94 15.75 -18.66 -11.44
N CYS A 95 15.08 -18.35 -10.31
CA CYS A 95 13.64 -18.57 -10.18
C CYS A 95 12.84 -17.77 -11.21
N PHE A 96 13.22 -16.51 -11.49
CA PHE A 96 12.60 -15.70 -12.55
C PHE A 96 12.83 -16.30 -13.94
N ASP A 97 14.04 -16.77 -14.21
CA ASP A 97 14.38 -17.39 -15.50
C ASP A 97 13.57 -18.68 -15.73
N GLN A 98 13.37 -19.48 -14.67
CA GLN A 98 12.53 -20.68 -14.73
C GLN A 98 11.08 -20.34 -15.08
N ILE A 99 10.47 -19.36 -14.39
CA ILE A 99 9.10 -18.92 -14.70
C ILE A 99 9.02 -18.49 -16.17
N ARG A 100 9.95 -17.64 -16.61
CA ARG A 100 9.98 -17.12 -17.98
C ARG A 100 10.13 -18.22 -19.03
N ALA A 101 11.03 -19.17 -18.82
CA ALA A 101 11.27 -20.27 -19.74
C ALA A 101 10.03 -21.16 -19.93
N ASN A 102 9.18 -21.27 -18.91
CA ASN A 102 7.97 -22.08 -18.94
C ASN A 102 6.75 -21.37 -19.55
N LEU A 103 6.78 -20.04 -19.74
CA LEU A 103 5.67 -19.33 -20.39
C LEU A 103 5.40 -19.85 -21.81
N ALA A 104 6.46 -20.13 -22.57
CA ALA A 104 6.34 -20.66 -23.94
C ALA A 104 5.81 -22.10 -23.99
N LEU A 105 5.84 -22.82 -22.86
CA LEU A 105 5.41 -24.21 -22.74
C LEU A 105 3.95 -24.36 -22.30
N CYS A 106 3.29 -23.27 -21.88
CA CYS A 106 1.88 -23.30 -21.52
C CYS A 106 1.02 -23.67 -22.74
N ASP A 107 -0.07 -24.43 -22.51
CA ASP A 107 -0.98 -24.85 -23.58
C ASP A 107 -1.58 -23.68 -24.36
N ILE A 108 -1.84 -22.54 -23.71
CA ILE A 108 -2.34 -21.34 -24.39
C ILE A 108 -1.31 -20.73 -25.35
N SER A 109 -0.01 -20.97 -25.12
CA SER A 109 1.07 -20.39 -25.90
C SER A 109 1.18 -20.95 -27.32
N SER A 110 0.50 -22.07 -27.62
CA SER A 110 0.39 -22.61 -28.98
C SER A 110 -0.58 -21.82 -29.87
N TYR A 111 -1.38 -20.92 -29.31
CA TYR A 111 -2.37 -20.13 -30.04
C TYR A 111 -1.80 -18.76 -30.48
N PRO A 112 -2.39 -18.11 -31.50
CA PRO A 112 -2.08 -16.72 -31.86
C PRO A 112 -2.17 -15.73 -30.67
N ALA A 113 -1.30 -14.71 -30.66
CA ALA A 113 -1.14 -13.79 -29.53
C ALA A 113 -2.42 -13.02 -29.15
N ASP A 114 -3.29 -12.73 -30.13
CA ASP A 114 -4.60 -12.12 -29.92
C ASP A 114 -5.55 -13.05 -29.15
N ILE A 115 -5.61 -14.34 -29.51
CA ILE A 115 -6.36 -15.36 -28.78
C ILE A 115 -5.81 -15.49 -27.35
N GLN A 116 -4.49 -15.55 -27.17
CA GLN A 116 -3.90 -15.63 -25.83
C GLN A 116 -4.31 -14.44 -24.98
N PHE A 117 -4.10 -13.21 -25.50
CA PHE A 117 -4.38 -11.97 -24.81
C PHE A 117 -5.84 -11.86 -24.36
N TRP A 118 -6.78 -12.07 -25.28
CA TRP A 118 -8.21 -11.94 -24.97
C TRP A 118 -8.74 -13.09 -24.11
N SER A 119 -8.10 -14.26 -24.12
CA SER A 119 -8.50 -15.38 -23.25
C SER A 119 -8.26 -15.07 -21.78
N HIS A 120 -7.19 -14.34 -21.44
CA HIS A 120 -6.97 -13.89 -20.06
C HIS A 120 -8.02 -12.88 -19.58
N ILE A 121 -8.42 -11.95 -20.45
CA ILE A 121 -9.45 -10.95 -20.13
C ILE A 121 -10.79 -11.64 -19.94
N GLU A 122 -11.23 -12.48 -20.88
CA GLU A 122 -12.53 -13.16 -20.81
C GLU A 122 -12.58 -14.16 -19.63
N ARG A 123 -11.46 -14.81 -19.30
CA ARG A 123 -11.35 -15.61 -18.07
C ARG A 123 -11.61 -14.76 -16.81
N ALA A 124 -10.97 -13.60 -16.69
CA ALA A 124 -11.19 -12.70 -15.56
C ALA A 124 -12.63 -12.17 -15.51
N VAL A 125 -13.27 -11.94 -16.67
CA VAL A 125 -14.70 -11.59 -16.76
C VAL A 125 -15.57 -12.69 -16.16
N GLY A 126 -15.28 -13.96 -16.46
CA GLY A 126 -15.97 -15.11 -15.86
C GLY A 126 -15.83 -15.14 -14.33
N GLU A 127 -14.61 -15.02 -13.82
CA GLU A 127 -14.31 -15.00 -12.38
C GLU A 127 -15.04 -13.87 -11.66
N LEU A 128 -15.02 -12.65 -12.20
CA LEU A 128 -15.67 -11.48 -11.59
C LEU A 128 -17.19 -11.60 -11.59
N LYS A 129 -17.78 -12.20 -12.63
CA LYS A 129 -19.23 -12.43 -12.73
C LYS A 129 -19.73 -13.35 -11.62
N GLU A 130 -18.99 -14.41 -11.33
CA GLU A 130 -19.30 -15.33 -10.23
C GLU A 130 -19.18 -14.64 -8.86
N LEU A 131 -18.09 -13.90 -8.64
CA LEU A 131 -17.90 -13.10 -7.42
C LEU A 131 -19.02 -12.07 -7.21
N ASN A 132 -19.45 -11.40 -8.29
CA ASN A 132 -20.53 -10.42 -8.25
C ASN A 132 -21.86 -11.06 -7.86
N ALA A 133 -22.17 -12.24 -8.39
CA ALA A 133 -23.37 -12.99 -8.04
C ALA A 133 -23.39 -13.39 -6.55
N LEU A 134 -22.26 -13.88 -6.03
CA LEU A 134 -22.11 -14.23 -4.61
C LEU A 134 -22.23 -13.00 -3.70
N SER A 135 -21.56 -11.91 -4.07
CA SER A 135 -21.59 -10.64 -3.33
C SER A 135 -23.00 -10.05 -3.25
N LYS A 136 -23.72 -9.98 -4.38
CA LYS A 136 -25.12 -9.51 -4.43
C LYS A 136 -26.04 -10.34 -3.54
N LYS A 137 -25.86 -11.66 -3.52
CA LYS A 137 -26.63 -12.56 -2.65
C LYS A 137 -26.37 -12.27 -1.17
N ALA A 138 -25.10 -12.11 -0.78
CA ALA A 138 -24.72 -11.80 0.60
C ALA A 138 -25.24 -10.42 1.05
N MET A 139 -25.08 -9.40 0.20
CA MET A 139 -25.62 -8.06 0.48
C MET A 139 -27.14 -8.04 0.55
N GLY A 140 -27.84 -8.76 -0.33
CA GLY A 140 -29.29 -8.88 -0.28
C GLY A 140 -29.80 -9.46 1.04
N ALA A 141 -29.07 -10.41 1.62
CA ALA A 141 -29.40 -10.97 2.94
C ALA A 141 -29.21 -9.95 4.08
N LEU A 142 -28.17 -9.12 4.02
CA LEU A 142 -27.96 -8.03 4.98
C LEU A 142 -29.04 -6.95 4.85
N GLU A 143 -29.37 -6.55 3.63
CA GLU A 143 -30.46 -5.59 3.37
C GLU A 143 -31.81 -6.10 3.87
N ALA A 144 -32.10 -7.40 3.70
CA ALA A 144 -33.33 -8.00 4.20
C ALA A 144 -33.43 -7.92 5.73
N LYS A 145 -32.32 -8.20 6.45
CA LYS A 145 -32.26 -8.02 7.92
C LYS A 145 -32.49 -6.57 8.32
N ALA A 146 -31.85 -5.63 7.61
CA ALA A 146 -32.01 -4.20 7.84
C ALA A 146 -33.47 -3.75 7.66
N ARG A 147 -34.13 -4.16 6.57
CA ARG A 147 -35.55 -3.84 6.29
C ARG A 147 -36.50 -4.46 7.32
N ALA A 148 -36.18 -5.65 7.83
CA ALA A 148 -36.93 -6.30 8.89
C ALA A 148 -36.73 -5.67 10.28
N GLY A 149 -35.89 -4.63 10.41
CA GLY A 149 -35.58 -4.00 11.70
C GLY A 149 -34.82 -4.91 12.66
N LEU A 150 -34.26 -6.02 12.16
CA LEU A 150 -33.47 -6.94 12.97
C LEU A 150 -32.10 -6.29 13.26
N PRO A 151 -31.62 -6.34 14.51
CA PRO A 151 -30.27 -5.87 14.82
C PRO A 151 -29.24 -6.63 13.99
N PHE A 152 -28.38 -5.90 13.28
CA PHE A 152 -27.25 -6.48 12.57
C PHE A 152 -26.03 -5.58 12.72
N VAL A 153 -24.87 -6.21 12.77
CA VAL A 153 -23.57 -5.53 12.75
C VAL A 153 -23.15 -5.45 11.29
N MET A 154 -22.80 -4.26 10.81
CA MET A 154 -22.17 -4.12 9.51
C MET A 154 -20.82 -4.85 9.57
N PRO A 155 -20.60 -5.86 8.72
CA PRO A 155 -19.32 -6.56 8.74
C PRO A 155 -18.21 -5.64 8.19
N GLU A 156 -16.99 -5.78 8.72
CA GLU A 156 -15.81 -5.06 8.20
C GLU A 156 -15.39 -5.57 6.82
N ALA A 157 -15.81 -6.79 6.45
CA ALA A 157 -15.62 -7.40 5.14
C ALA A 157 -16.79 -8.36 4.81
N ILE A 158 -17.15 -8.49 3.54
CA ILE A 158 -18.18 -9.44 3.11
C ILE A 158 -17.51 -10.80 2.86
N MET A 159 -17.88 -11.80 3.66
CA MET A 159 -17.42 -13.18 3.50
C MET A 159 -18.46 -13.99 2.71
N VAL A 160 -18.01 -14.72 1.69
CA VAL A 160 -18.86 -15.62 0.89
C VAL A 160 -18.21 -17.00 0.79
N LYS A 161 -19.04 -18.04 0.61
CA LYS A 161 -18.55 -19.39 0.29
C LYS A 161 -18.53 -19.58 -1.22
N THR A 162 -17.39 -19.98 -1.76
CA THR A 162 -17.27 -20.39 -3.17
C THR A 162 -18.01 -21.72 -3.41
N PRO A 163 -18.27 -22.12 -4.66
CA PRO A 163 -18.85 -23.43 -4.98
C PRO A 163 -18.08 -24.62 -4.37
N GLU A 164 -16.77 -24.47 -4.19
CA GLU A 164 -15.87 -25.46 -3.58
C GLU A 164 -15.92 -25.45 -2.04
N GLY A 165 -16.73 -24.58 -1.44
CA GLY A 165 -16.92 -24.47 0.00
C GLY A 165 -15.88 -23.62 0.73
N MET A 166 -14.96 -22.98 0.02
CA MET A 166 -13.96 -22.08 0.61
C MET A 166 -14.60 -20.76 1.02
N GLU A 167 -14.31 -20.27 2.22
CA GLU A 167 -14.71 -18.93 2.64
C GLU A 167 -13.72 -17.89 2.14
N VAL A 168 -14.22 -16.87 1.44
CA VAL A 168 -13.41 -15.81 0.84
C VAL A 168 -13.95 -14.43 1.18
N ASN A 169 -13.06 -13.50 1.44
CA ASN A 169 -13.36 -12.08 1.49
C ASN A 169 -13.57 -11.57 0.05
N VAL A 170 -14.76 -11.04 -0.25
CA VAL A 170 -15.14 -10.56 -1.57
C VAL A 170 -14.19 -9.46 -2.09
N ASP A 171 -13.83 -8.49 -1.26
CA ASP A 171 -12.96 -7.39 -1.68
C ASP A 171 -11.55 -7.90 -2.00
N ALA A 172 -11.05 -8.86 -1.22
CA ALA A 172 -9.78 -9.52 -1.49
C ALA A 172 -9.82 -10.34 -2.78
N ALA A 173 -10.93 -11.03 -3.06
CA ALA A 173 -11.11 -11.81 -4.28
C ALA A 173 -11.14 -10.90 -5.53
N TYR A 174 -11.91 -9.81 -5.50
CA TYR A 174 -11.90 -8.78 -6.55
C TYR A 174 -10.50 -8.23 -6.78
N SER A 175 -9.80 -7.86 -5.70
CA SER A 175 -8.45 -7.33 -5.77
C SER A 175 -7.46 -8.34 -6.36
N ASN A 176 -7.59 -9.62 -6.00
CA ASN A 176 -6.77 -10.70 -6.53
C ASN A 176 -6.98 -10.91 -8.03
N THR A 177 -8.24 -10.93 -8.52
CA THR A 177 -8.52 -11.07 -9.96
C THR A 177 -8.00 -9.87 -10.74
N ALA A 178 -8.23 -8.64 -10.27
CA ALA A 178 -7.72 -7.44 -10.91
C ALA A 178 -6.18 -7.44 -10.96
N THR A 179 -5.51 -7.74 -9.84
CA THR A 179 -4.04 -7.80 -9.74
C THR A 179 -3.47 -8.88 -10.65
N THR A 180 -4.05 -10.09 -10.62
CA THR A 180 -3.61 -11.22 -11.45
C THR A 180 -3.74 -10.90 -12.93
N LEU A 181 -4.87 -10.30 -13.34
CA LEU A 181 -5.05 -9.85 -14.72
C LEU A 181 -4.02 -8.77 -15.08
N SER A 182 -3.81 -7.75 -14.25
CA SER A 182 -2.80 -6.71 -14.50
C SER A 182 -1.39 -7.27 -14.70
N LEU A 183 -0.97 -8.19 -13.83
CA LEU A 183 0.33 -8.87 -13.92
C LEU A 183 0.43 -9.68 -15.23
N THR A 184 -0.63 -10.42 -15.56
CA THR A 184 -0.71 -11.21 -16.77
C THR A 184 -0.63 -10.33 -18.02
N LEU A 185 -1.39 -9.23 -18.06
CA LEU A 185 -1.33 -8.28 -19.19
C LEU A 185 0.04 -7.64 -19.33
N LYS A 186 0.73 -7.30 -18.24
CA LYS A 186 2.12 -6.80 -18.28
C LYS A 186 3.09 -7.84 -18.82
N MET A 187 2.92 -9.11 -18.43
CA MET A 187 3.71 -10.23 -18.93
C MET A 187 3.49 -10.44 -20.44
N MET A 188 2.24 -10.49 -20.88
CA MET A 188 1.87 -10.62 -22.29
C MET A 188 2.33 -9.41 -23.13
N ALA A 189 2.24 -8.21 -22.57
CA ALA A 189 2.70 -7.00 -23.24
C ALA A 189 4.20 -7.02 -23.53
N PHE A 190 4.98 -7.57 -22.61
CA PHE A 190 6.41 -7.78 -22.80
C PHE A 190 6.67 -8.88 -23.84
N GLU A 191 6.05 -10.04 -23.67
CA GLU A 191 6.28 -11.23 -24.52
C GLU A 191 5.93 -10.96 -25.99
N HIS A 192 4.80 -10.28 -26.23
CA HIS A 192 4.31 -9.97 -27.58
C HIS A 192 4.62 -8.55 -28.04
N LYS A 193 5.44 -7.79 -27.31
CA LYS A 193 5.84 -6.41 -27.65
C LYS A 193 4.65 -5.47 -27.89
N LEU A 194 3.62 -5.55 -27.04
CA LEU A 194 2.36 -4.79 -27.16
C LEU A 194 2.43 -3.40 -26.51
N LEU A 195 3.62 -2.85 -26.27
CA LEU A 195 3.78 -1.54 -25.65
C LEU A 195 4.07 -0.48 -26.72
N ILE A 196 3.21 0.55 -26.79
CA ILE A 196 3.39 1.73 -27.65
C ILE A 196 3.47 2.94 -26.74
N ASN A 197 4.61 3.63 -26.73
CA ASN A 197 4.88 4.79 -25.86
C ASN A 197 4.61 4.50 -24.37
N GLY A 198 4.93 3.28 -23.92
CA GLY A 198 4.69 2.85 -22.53
C GLY A 198 3.24 2.46 -22.22
N LYS A 199 2.30 2.61 -23.15
CA LYS A 199 0.90 2.18 -22.99
C LYS A 199 0.65 0.83 -23.65
N LEU A 200 -0.24 0.05 -23.06
CA LEU A 200 -0.65 -1.24 -23.61
C LEU A 200 -1.52 -1.00 -24.86
N ALA A 201 -1.12 -1.60 -25.98
CA ALA A 201 -1.87 -1.66 -27.22
C ALA A 201 -2.34 -3.09 -27.46
N ALA A 202 -3.50 -3.42 -26.89
CA ALA A 202 -4.13 -4.72 -27.02
C ALA A 202 -4.36 -5.09 -28.51
N PRO A 203 -4.15 -6.34 -28.92
CA PRO A 203 -4.58 -6.81 -30.24
C PRO A 203 -6.08 -6.56 -30.45
N THR A 204 -6.51 -6.42 -31.71
CA THR A 204 -7.94 -6.32 -32.05
C THR A 204 -8.71 -7.47 -31.40
N LYS A 205 -9.89 -7.18 -30.85
CA LYS A 205 -10.69 -8.19 -30.14
C LYS A 205 -11.06 -9.35 -31.06
N VAL A 206 -10.75 -10.57 -30.61
CA VAL A 206 -11.11 -11.83 -31.26
C VAL A 206 -12.05 -12.64 -30.38
N GLN A 207 -12.78 -13.58 -30.99
CA GLN A 207 -13.60 -14.52 -30.25
C GLN A 207 -12.73 -15.57 -29.57
N THR A 208 -12.99 -15.84 -28.29
CA THR A 208 -12.34 -16.89 -27.51
C THR A 208 -13.35 -17.98 -27.15
N THR A 209 -12.85 -19.17 -26.83
CA THR A 209 -13.66 -20.33 -26.40
C THR A 209 -13.37 -20.66 -24.94
N ASP A 210 -14.23 -21.45 -24.31
CA ASP A 210 -14.02 -21.94 -22.93
C ASP A 210 -12.70 -22.73 -22.80
N GLU A 211 -12.28 -23.45 -23.85
CA GLU A 211 -11.00 -24.15 -23.89
C GLU A 211 -9.82 -23.16 -23.85
N HIS A 212 -9.88 -22.06 -24.62
CA HIS A 212 -8.84 -21.04 -24.58
C HIS A 212 -8.77 -20.39 -23.19
N GLN A 213 -9.92 -20.07 -22.59
CA GLN A 213 -10.01 -19.47 -21.25
C GLN A 213 -9.49 -20.43 -20.16
N TYR A 214 -9.74 -21.73 -20.29
CA TYR A 214 -9.18 -22.72 -19.37
C TYR A 214 -7.64 -22.78 -19.47
N LYS A 215 -7.10 -22.92 -20.69
CA LYS A 215 -5.65 -23.00 -20.95
C LYS A 215 -4.90 -21.74 -20.53
N ALA A 216 -5.57 -20.58 -20.56
CA ALA A 216 -5.03 -19.31 -20.09
C ALA A 216 -4.71 -19.30 -18.57
N GLY A 217 -5.23 -20.25 -17.78
CA GLY A 217 -4.95 -20.32 -16.34
C GLY A 217 -3.47 -20.49 -15.99
N SER A 218 -2.69 -21.22 -16.80
CA SER A 218 -1.28 -21.51 -16.49
C SER A 218 -0.39 -20.26 -16.49
N ILE A 219 -0.57 -19.35 -17.45
CA ILE A 219 0.18 -18.07 -17.47
C ILE A 219 -0.26 -17.17 -16.30
N GLN A 220 -1.54 -17.16 -15.92
CA GLN A 220 -1.99 -16.40 -14.74
C GLN A 220 -1.31 -16.89 -13.46
N LEU A 221 -1.20 -18.21 -13.29
CA LEU A 221 -0.50 -18.82 -12.16
C LEU A 221 0.99 -18.43 -12.12
N PHE A 222 1.65 -18.38 -13.28
CA PHE A 222 3.02 -17.90 -13.39
C PHE A 222 3.15 -16.39 -13.16
N ALA A 223 2.18 -15.58 -13.56
CA ALA A 223 2.15 -14.15 -13.26
C ALA A 223 2.04 -13.88 -11.75
N VAL A 224 1.20 -14.64 -11.04
CA VAL A 224 1.09 -14.59 -9.57
C VAL A 224 2.40 -15.04 -8.91
N SER A 225 3.01 -16.13 -9.41
CA SER A 225 4.28 -16.64 -8.89
C SER A 225 5.43 -15.66 -9.13
N TRP A 226 5.45 -14.98 -10.27
CA TRP A 226 6.40 -13.91 -10.57
C TRP A 226 6.30 -12.76 -9.56
N ASN A 227 5.09 -12.26 -9.30
CA ASN A 227 4.89 -11.17 -8.35
C ASN A 227 5.23 -11.58 -6.91
N ALA A 228 4.85 -12.79 -6.51
CA ALA A 228 5.22 -13.34 -5.20
C ALA A 228 6.73 -13.48 -5.05
N LEU A 229 7.44 -13.88 -6.11
CA LEU A 229 8.90 -13.98 -6.14
C LEU A 229 9.57 -12.61 -6.02
N GLU A 230 9.03 -11.59 -6.70
CA GLU A 230 9.53 -10.22 -6.61
C GLU A 230 9.39 -9.66 -5.19
N ASP A 231 8.24 -9.81 -4.55
CA ASP A 231 8.03 -9.34 -3.18
C ASP A 231 8.91 -10.13 -2.19
N ILE A 232 8.90 -11.47 -2.22
CA ILE A 232 9.66 -12.28 -1.26
C ILE A 232 11.17 -12.15 -1.47
N GLY A 233 11.64 -12.04 -2.71
CA GLY A 233 13.05 -11.79 -3.03
C GLY A 233 13.52 -10.45 -2.45
N ASN A 234 12.74 -9.39 -2.66
CA ASN A 234 13.03 -8.08 -2.06
C ASN A 234 13.02 -8.13 -0.53
N ARG A 235 11.98 -8.73 0.09
CA ARG A 235 11.90 -8.85 1.56
C ARG A 235 13.07 -9.64 2.14
N THR A 236 13.48 -10.70 1.46
CA THR A 236 14.62 -11.53 1.88
C THR A 236 15.92 -10.72 1.89
N LEU A 237 16.14 -9.88 0.88
CA LEU A 237 17.32 -9.02 0.85
C LEU A 237 17.23 -7.86 1.86
N PHE A 238 16.05 -7.26 2.03
CA PHE A 238 15.90 -6.06 2.87
C PHE A 238 15.82 -6.36 4.37
N PHE A 239 15.31 -7.53 4.74
CA PHE A 239 15.00 -7.91 6.12
C PHE A 239 15.70 -9.21 6.54
N ALA A 240 16.93 -9.42 6.03
CA ALA A 240 17.83 -10.50 6.44
C ALA A 240 17.23 -11.92 6.38
N GLY A 241 16.53 -12.24 5.29
CA GLY A 241 16.01 -13.58 5.05
C GLY A 241 17.05 -14.57 4.52
N GLN A 242 16.68 -15.84 4.50
CA GLN A 242 17.46 -16.96 3.98
C GLN A 242 16.76 -17.61 2.78
N ILE A 243 17.55 -18.19 1.88
CA ILE A 243 17.06 -18.97 0.74
C ILE A 243 17.79 -20.31 0.74
N GLY A 244 17.06 -21.40 0.58
CA GLY A 244 17.65 -22.73 0.59
C GLY A 244 16.63 -23.84 0.40
N ASP A 245 17.10 -25.08 0.47
CA ASP A 245 16.25 -26.27 0.48
C ASP A 245 15.81 -26.62 1.92
N MET A 246 15.01 -27.68 2.09
CA MET A 246 14.57 -28.10 3.42
C MET A 246 15.73 -28.52 4.33
N LYS A 247 16.78 -29.14 3.78
CA LYS A 247 17.91 -29.66 4.54
C LYS A 247 18.78 -28.51 5.04
N THR A 248 19.09 -27.55 4.18
CA THR A 248 19.93 -26.39 4.53
C THR A 248 19.23 -25.48 5.55
N LEU A 249 17.90 -25.39 5.50
CA LEU A 249 17.11 -24.55 6.42
C LEU A 249 16.52 -25.31 7.62
N GLY A 250 16.80 -26.61 7.76
CA GLY A 250 16.29 -27.42 8.87
C GLY A 250 14.75 -27.54 8.91
N ILE A 251 14.08 -27.46 7.77
CA ILE A 251 12.61 -27.53 7.68
C ILE A 251 12.17 -29.00 7.73
N PRO A 252 11.30 -29.41 8.67
CA PRO A 252 10.85 -30.80 8.76
C PRO A 252 10.04 -31.24 7.53
N ARG A 253 10.37 -32.40 6.96
CA ARG A 253 9.67 -33.04 5.82
C ARG A 253 8.23 -33.46 6.14
N THR A 254 7.81 -33.41 7.40
CA THR A 254 6.51 -33.92 7.90
C THR A 254 5.29 -33.05 7.55
N LYS A 255 5.43 -32.05 6.67
CA LYS A 255 4.35 -31.10 6.34
C LYS A 255 3.67 -31.34 4.99
N LEU A 256 4.25 -32.15 4.10
CA LEU A 256 3.72 -32.41 2.76
C LEU A 256 3.76 -33.91 2.45
N ASP A 257 2.90 -34.36 1.54
CA ASP A 257 2.84 -35.77 1.13
C ASP A 257 4.04 -36.19 0.25
N GLU A 258 4.32 -37.49 0.16
CA GLU A 258 5.43 -38.00 -0.68
C GLU A 258 5.19 -37.80 -2.18
N ALA A 259 3.93 -37.69 -2.62
CA ALA A 259 3.61 -37.43 -4.03
C ALA A 259 4.06 -36.03 -4.45
N PHE A 260 3.99 -35.05 -3.55
CA PHE A 260 4.47 -33.69 -3.71
C PHE A 260 5.98 -33.69 -3.94
N TYR A 261 6.75 -34.37 -3.08
CA TYR A 261 8.21 -34.44 -3.21
C TYR A 261 8.66 -35.21 -4.45
N LYS A 262 7.83 -36.14 -4.95
CA LYS A 262 8.06 -36.78 -6.25
C LYS A 262 7.84 -35.83 -7.43
N LYS A 263 6.83 -34.94 -7.35
CA LYS A 263 6.55 -33.94 -8.38
C LYS A 263 7.58 -32.80 -8.35
N PHE A 264 7.98 -32.38 -7.15
CA PHE A 264 8.88 -31.26 -6.89
C PHE A 264 10.07 -31.76 -6.05
N PRO A 265 11.13 -32.32 -6.68
CA PRO A 265 12.25 -32.93 -5.96
C PRO A 265 13.09 -31.92 -5.19
N ASP A 266 13.25 -30.71 -5.74
CA ASP A 266 14.14 -29.66 -5.22
C ASP A 266 13.38 -28.35 -4.93
N PRO A 267 12.46 -28.33 -3.94
CA PRO A 267 11.72 -27.12 -3.59
C PRO A 267 12.62 -26.05 -2.96
N ILE A 268 12.46 -24.80 -3.41
CA ILE A 268 13.17 -23.64 -2.87
C ILE A 268 12.34 -22.98 -1.78
N PHE A 269 12.95 -22.66 -0.64
CA PHE A 269 12.27 -21.98 0.47
C PHE A 269 12.87 -20.62 0.71
N PHE A 270 12.01 -19.61 0.78
CA PHE A 270 12.34 -18.31 1.31
C PHE A 270 11.95 -18.28 2.80
N HIS A 271 12.95 -18.34 3.68
CA HIS A 271 12.74 -18.44 5.12
C HIS A 271 13.18 -17.16 5.84
N ARG A 272 12.32 -16.62 6.68
CA ARG A 272 12.59 -15.45 7.51
C ARG A 272 11.58 -15.34 8.65
N THR A 273 11.86 -14.48 9.61
CA THR A 273 10.90 -13.97 10.59
C THR A 273 10.60 -12.51 10.23
N PRO A 274 9.32 -12.08 10.16
CA PRO A 274 8.98 -10.68 9.97
C PRO A 274 9.64 -9.80 11.02
N SER A 275 10.33 -8.75 10.59
CA SER A 275 10.89 -7.74 11.51
C SER A 275 9.76 -6.95 12.16
N GLU A 276 10.03 -6.28 13.28
CA GLU A 276 9.04 -5.39 13.91
C GLU A 276 8.56 -4.30 12.94
N ASP A 277 9.46 -3.77 12.11
CA ASP A 277 9.13 -2.76 11.12
C ASP A 277 8.13 -3.29 10.08
N GLU A 278 8.31 -4.52 9.61
CA GLU A 278 7.36 -5.16 8.70
C GLU A 278 6.01 -5.43 9.36
N VAL A 279 6.01 -5.82 10.63
CA VAL A 279 4.78 -6.03 11.39
C VAL A 279 4.02 -4.71 11.53
N TYR A 280 4.66 -3.64 12.00
CA TYR A 280 4.00 -2.34 12.16
C TYR A 280 3.57 -1.71 10.83
N ASP A 281 4.34 -1.89 9.76
CA ASP A 281 3.94 -1.49 8.41
C ASP A 281 2.67 -2.25 7.96
N PHE A 282 2.62 -3.57 8.15
CA PHE A 282 1.43 -4.37 7.85
C PHE A 282 0.21 -3.92 8.66
N LEU A 283 0.37 -3.70 9.97
CA LEU A 283 -0.68 -3.21 10.85
C LEU A 283 -1.23 -1.86 10.38
N ALA A 284 -0.36 -0.94 9.97
CA ALA A 284 -0.77 0.37 9.47
C ALA A 284 -1.60 0.26 8.20
N ASN A 285 -1.19 -0.57 7.24
CA ASN A 285 -1.95 -0.80 6.00
C ASN A 285 -3.30 -1.48 6.28
N ARG A 286 -3.37 -2.45 7.20
CA ARG A 286 -4.64 -3.08 7.61
C ARG A 286 -5.58 -2.07 8.28
N ARG A 287 -5.03 -1.20 9.15
CA ARG A 287 -5.80 -0.12 9.80
C ARG A 287 -6.29 0.93 8.82
N GLN A 288 -5.50 1.28 7.81
CA GLN A 288 -5.91 2.21 6.76
C GLN A 288 -7.12 1.67 5.99
N HIS A 289 -7.13 0.38 5.66
CA HIS A 289 -8.29 -0.25 5.03
C HIS A 289 -9.53 -0.16 5.92
N SER A 290 -9.44 -0.56 7.19
CA SER A 290 -10.57 -0.48 8.13
C SER A 290 -11.06 0.96 8.35
N TRP A 291 -10.15 1.93 8.43
CA TRP A 291 -10.47 3.35 8.54
C TRP A 291 -11.23 3.84 7.30
N ALA A 292 -10.78 3.51 6.10
CA ALA A 292 -11.42 3.91 4.85
C ALA A 292 -12.85 3.36 4.71
N VAL A 293 -13.06 2.09 5.08
CA VAL A 293 -14.39 1.45 5.09
C VAL A 293 -15.33 2.14 6.09
N GLN A 294 -14.87 2.35 7.33
CA GLN A 294 -15.67 3.01 8.37
C GLN A 294 -16.03 4.45 8.01
N ASN A 295 -15.08 5.21 7.46
CA ASN A 295 -15.31 6.60 7.08
C ASN A 295 -16.31 6.72 5.92
N SER A 296 -16.12 5.90 4.88
CA SER A 296 -17.05 5.82 3.74
C SER A 296 -18.47 5.49 4.20
N HIS A 297 -18.62 4.50 5.09
CA HIS A 297 -19.91 4.14 5.66
C HIS A 297 -20.53 5.29 6.48
N ASN A 298 -19.73 6.01 7.25
CA ASN A 298 -20.19 7.16 8.02
C ASN A 298 -20.74 8.28 7.14
N LEU A 299 -20.05 8.60 6.05
CA LEU A 299 -20.45 9.61 5.08
C LEU A 299 -21.73 9.21 4.34
N LEU A 300 -21.82 7.95 3.86
CA LEU A 300 -22.98 7.44 3.12
C LEU A 300 -24.27 7.36 3.95
N GLN A 301 -24.16 7.20 5.27
CA GLN A 301 -25.32 7.24 6.16
C GLN A 301 -25.76 8.67 6.55
N GLY A 302 -24.94 9.69 6.25
CA GLY A 302 -25.30 11.08 6.48
C GLY A 302 -26.37 11.56 5.49
N LYS A 303 -27.45 12.18 5.99
CA LYS A 303 -28.51 12.75 5.14
C LYS A 303 -28.01 13.91 4.26
N THR A 304 -26.89 14.56 4.63
CA THR A 304 -26.35 15.72 3.92
C THR A 304 -25.72 15.34 2.59
N LEU A 305 -24.91 14.28 2.55
CA LEU A 305 -24.25 13.83 1.32
C LEU A 305 -25.27 13.42 0.26
N ARG A 306 -26.29 12.63 0.63
CA ARG A 306 -27.34 12.19 -0.31
C ARG A 306 -28.13 13.33 -0.93
N LYS A 307 -28.27 14.47 -0.23
CA LYS A 307 -28.91 15.67 -0.79
C LYS A 307 -28.02 16.42 -1.78
N ALA A 308 -26.70 16.23 -1.69
CA ALA A 308 -25.71 16.83 -2.57
C ALA A 308 -25.44 15.98 -3.83
N VAL A 309 -25.86 14.71 -3.88
CA VAL A 309 -25.71 13.86 -5.06
C VAL A 309 -26.84 14.12 -6.06
N MET A 310 -26.52 14.13 -7.36
CA MET A 310 -27.47 14.35 -8.43
C MET A 310 -28.60 13.30 -8.39
N ALA A 311 -29.84 13.76 -8.53
CA ALA A 311 -30.98 12.86 -8.65
C ALA A 311 -30.93 12.11 -9.98
N LYS A 312 -31.50 10.91 -10.01
CA LYS A 312 -31.58 10.11 -11.23
C LYS A 312 -32.29 10.88 -12.35
N GLY A 313 -31.64 11.02 -13.50
CA GLY A 313 -32.17 11.74 -14.67
C GLY A 313 -32.08 13.26 -14.58
N ALA A 314 -31.50 13.82 -13.50
CA ALA A 314 -31.22 15.24 -13.42
C ALA A 314 -30.07 15.66 -14.34
N LYS A 315 -29.97 16.96 -14.62
CA LYS A 315 -28.83 17.54 -15.33
C LYS A 315 -27.54 17.28 -14.56
N VAL A 316 -26.50 16.82 -15.27
CA VAL A 316 -25.16 16.65 -14.69
C VAL A 316 -24.66 18.00 -14.14
N PRO A 317 -24.28 18.05 -12.86
CA PRO A 317 -23.77 19.26 -12.23
C PRO A 317 -22.40 19.66 -12.75
N ASP A 318 -22.13 20.97 -12.71
CA ASP A 318 -20.81 21.52 -13.01
C ASP A 318 -19.75 20.94 -12.07
N LEU A 319 -18.48 21.08 -12.47
CA LEU A 319 -17.35 20.57 -11.68
C LEU A 319 -17.11 21.41 -10.42
N SER A 320 -17.71 22.60 -10.30
CA SER A 320 -17.57 23.49 -9.13
C SER A 320 -18.65 23.25 -8.07
N GLY A 321 -18.30 23.43 -6.80
CA GLY A 321 -19.26 23.34 -5.69
C GLY A 321 -19.63 21.91 -5.25
N ALA A 322 -20.76 21.77 -4.54
CA ALA A 322 -21.16 20.52 -3.87
C ALA A 322 -22.05 19.56 -4.67
N PRO A 323 -22.77 19.92 -5.75
CA PRO A 323 -23.56 18.92 -6.44
C PRO A 323 -22.65 17.86 -7.10
N PHE A 324 -22.75 16.61 -6.65
CA PHE A 324 -21.92 15.49 -7.08
C PHE A 324 -22.65 14.61 -8.11
N VAL A 325 -21.93 14.02 -9.05
CA VAL A 325 -22.47 13.05 -10.01
C VAL A 325 -22.76 11.69 -9.36
N SER A 326 -22.11 11.38 -8.25
CA SER A 326 -22.29 10.12 -7.53
C SER A 326 -21.98 10.26 -6.04
N GLU A 327 -22.44 9.30 -5.24
CA GLU A 327 -22.03 9.17 -3.84
C GLU A 327 -20.50 8.98 -3.73
N ASP A 328 -19.90 8.22 -4.66
CA ASP A 328 -18.46 7.99 -4.70
C ASP A 328 -17.67 9.30 -4.89
N GLU A 329 -18.13 10.23 -5.74
CA GLU A 329 -17.44 11.51 -5.93
C GLU A 329 -17.40 12.31 -4.62
N GLY A 330 -18.54 12.42 -3.93
CA GLY A 330 -18.63 13.16 -2.68
C GLY A 330 -17.83 12.50 -1.56
N VAL A 331 -17.92 11.17 -1.39
CA VAL A 331 -17.10 10.42 -0.42
C VAL A 331 -15.60 10.62 -0.71
N THR A 332 -15.21 10.58 -1.99
CA THR A 332 -13.80 10.70 -2.39
C THR A 332 -13.25 12.09 -2.12
N LEU A 333 -13.95 13.15 -2.52
CA LEU A 333 -13.49 14.53 -2.29
C LEU A 333 -13.41 14.86 -0.79
N THR A 334 -14.36 14.37 0.01
CA THR A 334 -14.29 14.51 1.47
C THR A 334 -13.11 13.74 2.06
N THR A 335 -12.91 12.49 1.64
CA THR A 335 -11.79 11.65 2.11
C THR A 335 -10.43 12.26 1.73
N LEU A 336 -10.29 12.81 0.52
CA LEU A 336 -9.08 13.50 0.09
C LEU A 336 -8.82 14.75 0.93
N SER A 337 -9.84 15.55 1.20
CA SER A 337 -9.70 16.74 2.04
C SER A 337 -9.23 16.38 3.45
N GLU A 338 -9.72 15.26 3.99
CA GLU A 338 -9.31 14.78 5.32
C GLU A 338 -7.86 14.30 5.36
N ILE A 339 -7.42 13.52 4.36
CA ILE A 339 -6.07 12.93 4.30
C ILE A 339 -5.02 13.99 3.94
N LEU A 340 -5.32 14.80 2.92
CA LEU A 340 -4.41 15.85 2.47
C LEU A 340 -4.42 17.06 3.40
N SER A 341 -5.42 17.17 4.27
CA SER A 341 -5.56 18.23 5.28
C SER A 341 -5.63 19.65 4.68
N PHE A 342 -6.23 19.78 3.50
CA PHE A 342 -6.60 21.07 2.91
C PHE A 342 -7.93 20.97 2.15
N ASP A 343 -8.49 22.11 1.77
CA ASP A 343 -9.75 22.16 1.03
C ASP A 343 -9.58 21.77 -0.44
N VAL A 344 -9.86 20.51 -0.77
CA VAL A 344 -9.80 19.98 -2.14
C VAL A 344 -10.91 20.55 -3.03
N PHE A 345 -11.96 21.16 -2.45
CA PHE A 345 -13.08 21.67 -3.25
C PHE A 345 -12.75 22.98 -3.95
N SER A 346 -11.90 23.82 -3.33
CA SER A 346 -11.46 25.10 -3.88
C SER A 346 -10.06 25.05 -4.51
N ASP A 347 -9.28 24.01 -4.22
CA ASP A 347 -7.93 23.85 -4.77
C ASP A 347 -7.92 23.77 -6.31
N GLN A 348 -7.00 24.52 -6.92
CA GLN A 348 -6.82 24.63 -8.37
C GLN A 348 -5.45 24.11 -8.82
N ASP A 349 -4.66 23.51 -7.92
CA ASP A 349 -3.36 22.98 -8.28
C ASP A 349 -3.55 21.82 -9.26
N ARG A 350 -2.67 21.75 -10.26
CA ARG A 350 -2.70 20.71 -11.29
C ARG A 350 -1.63 19.66 -11.02
N HIS A 351 -2.06 18.43 -10.83
CA HIS A 351 -1.22 17.25 -10.67
C HIS A 351 -1.28 16.43 -11.97
N HIS A 352 -0.16 16.39 -12.69
CA HIS A 352 -0.06 15.77 -14.02
C HIS A 352 -1.09 16.31 -15.02
N GLY A 353 -1.30 17.63 -14.99
CA GLY A 353 -2.20 18.34 -15.91
C GLY A 353 -3.66 18.39 -15.47
N LEU A 354 -4.03 17.76 -14.34
CA LEU A 354 -5.41 17.66 -13.86
C LEU A 354 -5.53 18.18 -12.42
N THR A 355 -6.63 18.85 -12.08
CA THR A 355 -6.97 19.13 -10.68
C THR A 355 -7.45 17.86 -9.98
N LEU A 356 -7.39 17.80 -8.65
CA LEU A 356 -7.92 16.65 -7.89
C LEU A 356 -9.41 16.41 -8.17
N ARG A 357 -10.19 17.46 -8.44
CA ARG A 357 -11.60 17.33 -8.83
C ARG A 357 -11.78 16.73 -10.22
N GLU A 358 -10.95 17.13 -11.18
CA GLU A 358 -10.94 16.54 -12.53
C GLU A 358 -10.60 15.04 -12.47
N TRP A 359 -9.60 14.67 -11.64
CA TRP A 359 -9.27 13.27 -11.37
C TRP A 359 -10.46 12.47 -10.81
N VAL A 360 -11.06 12.93 -9.72
CA VAL A 360 -12.18 12.22 -9.07
C VAL A 360 -13.39 12.13 -9.99
N ARG A 361 -13.76 13.23 -10.67
CA ARG A 361 -14.86 13.23 -11.64
C ARG A 361 -14.60 12.25 -12.78
N GLY A 362 -13.36 12.15 -13.26
CA GLY A 362 -12.94 11.20 -14.29
C GLY A 362 -13.26 9.75 -13.94
N TYR A 363 -12.80 9.26 -12.79
CA TYR A 363 -13.09 7.91 -12.34
C TYR A 363 -14.61 7.68 -12.12
N CYS A 364 -15.30 8.65 -11.51
CA CYS A 364 -16.73 8.53 -11.25
C CYS A 364 -17.57 8.53 -12.54
N ALA A 365 -17.21 9.38 -13.52
CA ALA A 365 -17.82 9.41 -14.84
C ALA A 365 -17.63 8.07 -15.55
N LEU A 366 -16.39 7.56 -15.57
CA LEU A 366 -16.10 6.27 -16.20
C LEU A 366 -16.88 5.12 -15.55
N LYS A 367 -17.01 5.12 -14.21
CA LYS A 367 -17.83 4.15 -13.46
C LYS A 367 -19.30 4.19 -13.87
N LEU A 368 -19.87 5.39 -14.00
CA LEU A 368 -21.27 5.56 -14.44
C LEU A 368 -21.47 5.14 -15.89
N MET A 369 -20.54 5.50 -16.78
CA MET A 369 -20.55 5.10 -18.20
C MET A 369 -20.45 3.58 -18.34
N ALA A 370 -19.51 2.95 -17.62
CA ALA A 370 -19.32 1.50 -17.60
C ALA A 370 -20.58 0.76 -17.17
N LYS A 371 -21.20 1.20 -16.06
CA LYS A 371 -22.43 0.60 -15.53
C LYS A 371 -23.62 0.74 -16.48
N ALA A 372 -23.73 1.89 -17.16
CA ALA A 372 -24.78 2.10 -18.17
C ALA A 372 -24.58 1.17 -19.38
N LYS A 373 -23.32 0.98 -19.81
CA LYS A 373 -22.98 0.12 -20.94
C LYS A 373 -23.15 -1.37 -20.62
N GLU A 374 -22.69 -1.80 -19.44
CA GLU A 374 -22.88 -3.16 -18.91
C GLU A 374 -24.37 -3.54 -18.89
N LYS A 375 -25.23 -2.64 -18.42
CA LYS A 375 -26.68 -2.88 -18.41
C LYS A 375 -27.27 -3.07 -19.81
N THR A 376 -26.70 -2.41 -20.81
CA THR A 376 -27.18 -2.47 -22.20
C THR A 376 -26.61 -3.68 -22.94
N SER A 377 -25.33 -4.02 -22.71
CA SER A 377 -24.65 -5.13 -23.38
C SER A 377 -24.87 -6.49 -22.72
N GLY A 378 -25.20 -6.52 -21.42
CA GLY A 378 -25.26 -7.74 -20.62
C GLY A 378 -23.89 -8.36 -20.29
N SER A 379 -22.79 -7.65 -20.58
CA SER A 379 -21.42 -8.11 -20.34
C SER A 379 -20.66 -7.17 -19.41
N SER A 380 -19.91 -7.74 -18.47
CA SER A 380 -19.02 -7.01 -17.56
C SER A 380 -17.80 -6.42 -18.29
N LEU A 381 -17.44 -6.93 -19.47
CA LEU A 381 -16.45 -6.31 -20.36
C LEU A 381 -17.15 -5.36 -21.31
N VAL A 382 -16.93 -4.06 -21.11
CA VAL A 382 -17.53 -3.00 -21.92
C VAL A 382 -16.45 -2.35 -22.79
N THR A 383 -16.81 -1.96 -24.00
CA THR A 383 -15.89 -1.36 -24.98
C THR A 383 -16.48 -0.06 -25.49
N PHE A 384 -15.69 1.02 -25.53
CA PHE A 384 -16.05 2.32 -26.06
C PHE A 384 -15.23 2.62 -27.31
N ASP A 385 -15.86 3.22 -28.31
CA ASP A 385 -15.11 3.92 -29.35
C ASP A 385 -14.50 5.19 -28.74
N LYS A 386 -13.37 5.66 -29.28
CA LYS A 386 -12.69 6.85 -28.75
C LYS A 386 -13.61 8.07 -28.64
N ALA A 387 -14.36 8.38 -29.69
CA ALA A 387 -15.29 9.52 -29.69
C ALA A 387 -16.41 9.38 -28.65
N GLU A 388 -16.90 8.15 -28.44
CA GLU A 388 -17.91 7.87 -27.41
C GLU A 388 -17.35 8.09 -26.00
N LEU A 389 -16.12 7.63 -25.74
CA LEU A 389 -15.44 7.82 -24.46
C LEU A 389 -15.19 9.32 -24.18
N GLU A 390 -14.61 10.03 -25.14
CA GLU A 390 -14.28 11.44 -25.01
C GLU A 390 -15.55 12.28 -24.80
N GLN A 391 -16.59 12.06 -25.62
CA GLN A 391 -17.85 12.77 -25.46
C GLN A 391 -18.53 12.45 -24.14
N GLY A 392 -18.50 11.19 -23.69
CA GLY A 392 -19.04 10.81 -22.38
C GLY A 392 -18.38 11.56 -21.23
N LEU A 393 -17.05 11.72 -21.25
CA LEU A 393 -16.33 12.51 -20.23
C LEU A 393 -16.76 13.99 -20.24
N VAL A 394 -16.95 14.57 -21.42
CA VAL A 394 -17.44 15.94 -21.59
C VAL A 394 -18.87 16.10 -21.07
N ASP A 395 -19.74 15.11 -21.32
CA ASP A 395 -21.12 15.08 -20.82
C ASP A 395 -21.17 15.06 -19.29
N TYR A 396 -20.14 14.48 -18.65
CA TYR A 396 -19.91 14.53 -17.20
C TYR A 396 -19.23 15.82 -16.70
N ARG A 397 -19.19 16.87 -17.54
CA ARG A 397 -18.62 18.20 -17.27
C ARG A 397 -17.11 18.21 -17.05
N ILE A 398 -16.39 17.24 -17.62
CA ILE A 398 -14.93 17.31 -17.68
C ILE A 398 -14.54 18.28 -18.81
N PRO A 399 -13.65 19.27 -18.58
CA PRO A 399 -13.26 20.22 -19.61
C PRO A 399 -12.63 19.51 -20.82
N GLN A 400 -13.10 19.84 -22.03
CA GLN A 400 -12.57 19.26 -23.28
C GLN A 400 -11.03 19.31 -23.36
N SER A 401 -10.44 20.40 -22.86
CA SER A 401 -8.98 20.62 -22.87
C SER A 401 -8.18 19.59 -22.07
N VAL A 402 -8.80 18.89 -21.12
CA VAL A 402 -8.12 17.91 -20.27
C VAL A 402 -8.52 16.46 -20.54
N VAL A 403 -9.54 16.23 -21.38
CA VAL A 403 -10.06 14.89 -21.69
C VAL A 403 -8.97 13.95 -22.21
N ALA A 404 -8.15 14.40 -23.17
CA ALA A 404 -7.07 13.58 -23.71
C ALA A 404 -6.05 13.17 -22.63
N THR A 405 -5.66 14.12 -21.78
CA THR A 405 -4.74 13.89 -20.65
C THR A 405 -5.33 12.89 -19.65
N LEU A 406 -6.62 13.04 -19.30
CA LEU A 406 -7.31 12.11 -18.41
C LEU A 406 -7.39 10.70 -19.00
N THR A 407 -7.78 10.57 -20.27
CA THR A 407 -7.84 9.27 -20.95
C THR A 407 -6.48 8.58 -20.97
N ASP A 408 -5.39 9.31 -21.24
CA ASP A 408 -4.03 8.75 -21.20
C ASP A 408 -3.65 8.24 -19.81
N HIS A 409 -3.98 9.00 -18.75
CA HIS A 409 -3.75 8.58 -17.37
C HIS A 409 -4.57 7.37 -16.94
N LEU A 410 -5.79 7.24 -17.45
CA LEU A 410 -6.66 6.09 -17.18
C LEU A 410 -6.33 4.88 -18.06
N THR A 411 -5.44 5.03 -19.06
CA THR A 411 -5.01 3.95 -19.95
C THR A 411 -3.87 3.14 -19.35
N PHE A 412 -4.07 1.82 -19.29
CA PHE A 412 -3.15 0.85 -18.72
C PHE A 412 -1.83 0.81 -19.48
N GLY A 413 -0.73 0.79 -18.74
CA GLY A 413 0.62 0.82 -19.29
C GLY A 413 1.68 0.40 -18.28
N THR A 414 2.93 0.71 -18.61
CA THR A 414 4.10 0.41 -17.77
C THR A 414 4.10 1.20 -16.45
N ASP A 415 3.45 2.35 -16.44
CA ASP A 415 3.31 3.25 -15.30
C ASP A 415 2.07 2.95 -14.43
N SER A 416 1.23 2.03 -14.86
CA SER A 416 0.05 1.57 -14.12
C SER A 416 0.46 0.56 -13.06
N ARG A 417 -0.11 0.64 -11.86
CA ARG A 417 0.06 -0.41 -10.86
C ARG A 417 -0.80 -1.62 -11.24
N ASP A 418 -2.08 -1.36 -11.53
CA ASP A 418 -3.09 -2.37 -11.80
C ASP A 418 -4.24 -1.82 -12.66
N LEU A 419 -5.30 -2.60 -12.83
CA LEU A 419 -6.50 -2.22 -13.60
C LEU A 419 -7.52 -1.43 -12.75
N TYR A 420 -7.25 -1.18 -11.48
CA TYR A 420 -8.03 -0.20 -10.72
C TYR A 420 -7.55 1.21 -11.04
N ASP A 421 -6.24 1.44 -10.98
CA ASP A 421 -5.67 2.78 -11.18
C ASP A 421 -5.65 3.22 -12.65
N SER A 422 -5.46 2.28 -13.59
CA SER A 422 -5.60 2.54 -15.02
C SER A 422 -6.57 1.53 -15.67
N PRO A 423 -7.89 1.76 -15.58
CA PRO A 423 -8.90 0.78 -15.96
C PRO A 423 -9.08 0.59 -17.46
N LEU A 424 -8.57 1.48 -18.31
CA LEU A 424 -8.77 1.42 -19.75
C LEU A 424 -7.69 0.57 -20.44
N ILE A 425 -8.12 -0.38 -21.25
CA ILE A 425 -7.28 -1.18 -22.14
C ILE A 425 -7.52 -0.68 -23.56
N ARG A 426 -6.54 0.01 -24.14
CA ARG A 426 -6.60 0.51 -25.51
C ARG A 426 -6.22 -0.60 -26.48
N SER A 427 -7.02 -0.81 -27.51
CA SER A 427 -6.73 -1.75 -28.59
C SER A 427 -6.07 -1.06 -29.80
N GLN A 428 -5.46 -1.86 -30.67
CA GLN A 428 -4.82 -1.40 -31.91
C GLN A 428 -5.79 -0.72 -32.89
N ASP A 429 -7.08 -1.03 -32.82
CA ASP A 429 -8.16 -0.36 -33.57
C ASP A 429 -8.75 0.86 -32.83
N ASP A 430 -8.02 1.41 -31.85
CA ASP A 430 -8.33 2.64 -31.09
C ASP A 430 -9.64 2.59 -30.28
N LYS A 431 -10.05 1.39 -29.86
CA LYS A 431 -11.13 1.20 -28.90
C LYS A 431 -10.60 1.05 -27.48
N TYR A 432 -11.46 1.36 -26.51
CA TYR A 432 -11.12 1.32 -25.09
C TYR A 432 -12.03 0.32 -24.39
N SER A 433 -11.44 -0.78 -23.91
CA SER A 433 -12.16 -1.80 -23.15
C SER A 433 -11.85 -1.69 -21.67
N LEU A 434 -12.82 -2.01 -20.81
CA LEU A 434 -12.63 -2.07 -19.36
C LEU A 434 -13.56 -3.11 -18.73
N LEU A 435 -13.19 -3.59 -17.55
CA LEU A 435 -14.02 -4.49 -16.75
C LEU A 435 -14.88 -3.67 -15.79
N ALA A 436 -16.18 -3.57 -16.07
CA ALA A 436 -17.12 -2.74 -15.32
C ALA A 436 -17.18 -3.14 -13.83
N GLU A 437 -17.11 -4.43 -13.52
CA GLU A 437 -17.19 -4.93 -12.13
C GLU A 437 -15.98 -4.52 -11.28
N ILE A 438 -14.77 -4.43 -11.86
CA ILE A 438 -13.58 -3.91 -11.18
C ILE A 438 -13.81 -2.44 -10.82
N LEU A 439 -14.28 -1.64 -11.78
CA LEU A 439 -14.49 -0.21 -11.57
C LEU A 439 -15.69 0.08 -10.65
N VAL A 440 -16.73 -0.76 -10.68
CA VAL A 440 -17.93 -0.57 -9.85
C VAL A 440 -17.65 -0.93 -8.39
N SER A 441 -16.82 -1.94 -8.14
CA SER A 441 -16.43 -2.39 -6.79
C SER A 441 -15.31 -1.55 -6.17
N CYS A 442 -14.59 -0.73 -6.94
CA CYS A 442 -13.41 -0.06 -6.44
C CYS A 442 -13.70 1.04 -5.40
N ASN A 443 -12.80 1.17 -4.42
CA ASN A 443 -12.73 2.31 -3.52
C ASN A 443 -11.96 3.44 -4.23
N VAL A 444 -12.69 4.36 -4.87
CA VAL A 444 -12.13 5.47 -5.66
C VAL A 444 -11.05 6.28 -4.90
N PRO A 445 -11.17 6.59 -3.59
CA PRO A 445 -10.08 7.21 -2.84
C PRO A 445 -8.76 6.44 -2.93
N ASN A 446 -8.78 5.14 -2.65
CA ASN A 446 -7.58 4.30 -2.68
C ASN A 446 -7.00 4.18 -4.10
N VAL A 447 -7.87 4.09 -5.11
CA VAL A 447 -7.47 4.08 -6.52
C VAL A 447 -6.73 5.36 -6.89
N LEU A 448 -7.27 6.51 -6.49
CA LEU A 448 -6.63 7.79 -6.78
C LEU A 448 -5.27 7.92 -6.08
N PHE A 449 -5.16 7.54 -4.80
CA PHE A 449 -3.86 7.55 -4.11
C PHE A 449 -2.86 6.59 -4.74
N SER A 450 -3.33 5.42 -5.18
CA SER A 450 -2.50 4.49 -5.94
C SER A 450 -1.98 5.14 -7.21
N ARG A 451 -2.85 5.80 -7.99
CA ARG A 451 -2.48 6.46 -9.24
C ARG A 451 -1.52 7.63 -9.05
N LEU A 452 -1.83 8.54 -8.12
CA LEU A 452 -0.95 9.67 -7.79
C LEU A 452 0.40 9.17 -7.24
N GLY A 453 0.38 8.08 -6.48
CA GLY A 453 1.59 7.40 -6.00
C GLY A 453 2.42 6.79 -7.12
N SER A 454 1.81 6.13 -8.11
CA SER A 454 2.51 5.54 -9.26
C SER A 454 3.15 6.60 -10.15
N LEU A 455 2.50 7.77 -10.24
CA LEU A 455 3.01 8.96 -10.94
C LEU A 455 4.01 9.80 -10.12
N GLN A 456 4.31 9.39 -8.89
CA GLN A 456 5.22 10.10 -7.96
C GLN A 456 4.79 11.56 -7.69
N THR A 457 3.48 11.83 -7.71
CA THR A 457 2.93 13.16 -7.47
C THR A 457 3.34 13.69 -6.09
N GLN A 458 3.87 14.92 -6.06
CA GLN A 458 4.08 15.68 -4.83
C GLN A 458 2.90 16.64 -4.61
N VAL A 459 2.48 16.75 -3.36
CA VAL A 459 1.41 17.67 -2.93
C VAL A 459 1.97 18.51 -1.79
N ASP A 460 2.54 19.66 -2.13
CA ASP A 460 3.41 20.42 -1.22
C ASP A 460 2.66 20.97 0.01
N LYS A 461 1.38 21.36 -0.15
CA LYS A 461 0.56 21.97 0.90
C LYS A 461 0.15 21.00 2.02
N LYS A 462 0.27 19.68 1.81
CA LYS A 462 -0.30 18.67 2.71
C LYS A 462 0.37 18.63 4.10
N GLY A 463 1.65 19.01 4.18
CA GLY A 463 2.40 19.06 5.44
C GLY A 463 1.82 20.14 6.34
N LYS A 464 1.85 21.39 5.84
CA LYS A 464 1.37 22.55 6.58
C LYS A 464 -0.10 22.44 6.97
N GLY A 465 -0.95 21.99 6.05
CA GLY A 465 -2.37 21.78 6.34
C GLY A 465 -2.62 20.78 7.47
N PHE A 466 -1.77 19.75 7.59
CA PHE A 466 -1.87 18.76 8.66
C PHE A 466 -1.43 19.32 10.02
N GLU A 467 -0.34 20.10 10.06
CA GLU A 467 0.10 20.80 11.28
C GLU A 467 -1.01 21.72 11.82
N ASP A 468 -1.59 22.55 10.95
CA ASP A 468 -2.64 23.51 11.32
C ASP A 468 -3.90 22.81 11.82
N LYS A 469 -4.25 21.66 11.21
CA LYS A 469 -5.34 20.79 11.64
C LYS A 469 -5.11 20.24 13.05
N VAL A 470 -3.90 19.78 13.36
CA VAL A 470 -3.54 19.23 14.68
C VAL A 470 -3.61 20.32 15.76
N VAL A 471 -2.99 21.48 15.51
CA VAL A 471 -3.01 22.61 16.44
C VAL A 471 -4.45 23.07 16.71
N SER A 472 -5.24 23.27 15.65
CA SER A 472 -6.64 23.71 15.78
C SER A 472 -7.49 22.68 16.53
N PHE A 473 -7.29 21.38 16.26
CA PHE A 473 -8.00 20.31 16.96
C PHE A 473 -7.72 20.32 18.47
N LEU A 474 -6.45 20.40 18.87
CA LEU A 474 -6.06 20.42 20.29
C LEU A 474 -6.59 21.67 21.01
N GLN A 475 -6.49 22.85 20.37
CA GLN A 475 -7.04 24.09 20.90
C GLN A 475 -8.56 24.05 21.06
N ASN A 476 -9.29 23.45 20.12
CA ASN A 476 -10.75 23.29 20.18
C ASN A 476 -11.19 22.37 21.33
N LEU A 477 -10.35 21.41 21.74
CA LEU A 477 -10.57 20.60 22.94
C LEU A 477 -10.16 21.33 24.24
N GLY A 478 -9.61 22.53 24.12
CA GLY A 478 -9.18 23.37 25.24
C GLY A 478 -7.78 23.05 25.76
N TYR A 479 -6.94 22.33 25.00
CA TYR A 479 -5.54 22.14 25.36
C TYR A 479 -4.69 23.35 24.90
N PRO A 480 -3.81 23.90 25.75
CA PRO A 480 -2.84 24.89 25.31
C PRO A 480 -1.91 24.25 24.28
N CYS A 481 -1.97 24.71 23.04
CA CYS A 481 -1.17 24.19 21.93
C CYS A 481 -0.70 25.34 21.04
N LYS A 482 0.59 25.38 20.70
CA LYS A 482 1.17 26.40 19.81
C LYS A 482 2.27 25.78 18.94
N PRO A 483 2.36 26.16 17.64
CA PRO A 483 3.58 25.94 16.88
C PRO A 483 4.68 26.87 17.41
N ALA A 484 5.95 26.53 17.15
CA ALA A 484 7.08 27.37 17.56
C ALA A 484 8.22 27.33 16.54
N LYS A 485 8.99 28.41 16.47
CA LYS A 485 10.14 28.51 15.57
C LYS A 485 11.21 29.41 16.16
N PHE A 486 12.45 28.95 16.18
CA PHE A 486 13.60 29.73 16.65
C PHE A 486 14.91 29.29 16.00
N ASN A 487 15.96 30.09 16.17
CA ASN A 487 17.31 29.75 15.73
C ASN A 487 18.22 29.44 16.93
N LEU A 488 19.09 28.45 16.78
CA LEU A 488 20.14 28.08 17.72
C LEU A 488 21.40 27.74 16.91
N ASP A 489 22.51 28.43 17.19
CA ASP A 489 23.81 28.25 16.52
C ASP A 489 23.75 28.25 14.98
N GLY A 490 22.95 29.16 14.41
CA GLY A 490 22.76 29.28 12.95
C GLY A 490 21.84 28.22 12.34
N ALA A 491 21.37 27.24 13.12
CA ALA A 491 20.38 26.26 12.68
C ALA A 491 18.97 26.68 13.10
N GLN A 492 18.01 26.50 12.18
CA GLN A 492 16.60 26.73 12.46
C GLN A 492 15.96 25.49 13.09
N TYR A 493 15.17 25.73 14.12
CA TYR A 493 14.33 24.75 14.80
C TYR A 493 12.88 25.15 14.62
N GLU A 494 12.08 24.22 14.13
CA GLU A 494 10.65 24.40 13.85
C GLU A 494 9.90 23.26 14.54
N TYR A 495 8.82 23.62 15.22
CA TYR A 495 8.00 22.72 16.03
C TYR A 495 6.56 22.85 15.53
N ASP A 496 6.05 21.76 14.97
CA ASP A 496 4.71 21.73 14.38
C ASP A 496 3.63 21.96 15.44
N ALA A 497 3.74 21.27 16.58
CA ALA A 497 2.88 21.50 17.74
C ALA A 497 3.60 21.21 19.05
N LEU A 498 3.60 22.19 19.95
CA LEU A 498 3.88 22.03 21.37
C LEU A 498 2.55 22.10 22.12
N PHE A 499 2.14 21.03 22.80
CA PHE A 499 0.89 21.05 23.57
C PHE A 499 1.08 20.61 25.02
N MET A 500 0.35 21.25 25.93
CA MET A 500 0.38 20.95 27.35
C MET A 500 -0.81 20.10 27.78
N MET A 501 -0.53 19.10 28.59
CA MET A 501 -1.51 18.27 29.28
C MET A 501 -0.97 17.94 30.66
N ASP A 502 -1.69 18.34 31.71
CA ASP A 502 -1.25 18.25 33.10
C ASP A 502 0.13 18.93 33.33
N ASP A 503 1.12 18.16 33.78
CA ASP A 503 2.52 18.52 34.00
C ASP A 503 3.44 18.12 32.82
N LYS A 504 2.86 17.81 31.65
CA LYS A 504 3.60 17.31 30.48
C LYS A 504 3.52 18.27 29.31
N LEU A 505 4.65 18.44 28.63
CA LEU A 505 4.77 19.16 27.37
C LEU A 505 5.06 18.14 26.26
N PHE A 506 4.09 17.97 25.37
CA PHE A 506 4.27 17.11 24.21
C PHE A 506 4.90 17.92 23.08
N LEU A 507 6.02 17.42 22.57
CA LEU A 507 6.67 17.90 21.34
C LEU A 507 6.20 17.01 20.21
N VAL A 508 5.33 17.52 19.36
CA VAL A 508 4.71 16.75 18.28
C VAL A 508 5.28 17.17 16.94
N GLU A 509 5.93 16.23 16.25
CA GLU A 509 6.29 16.33 14.84
C GLU A 509 5.20 15.66 13.99
N CYS A 510 4.60 16.42 13.09
CA CYS A 510 3.50 16.01 12.23
C CYS A 510 4.02 15.49 10.89
N LYS A 511 3.64 14.28 10.50
CA LYS A 511 4.07 13.66 9.23
C LYS A 511 2.88 13.27 8.36
N ASN A 512 2.88 13.74 7.11
CA ASN A 512 1.84 13.44 6.14
C ASN A 512 2.36 12.63 4.95
N ASN A 513 2.60 11.33 5.17
CA ASN A 513 3.13 10.40 4.17
C ASN A 513 2.17 9.25 3.89
N LEU A 514 2.14 8.80 2.63
CA LEU A 514 1.43 7.59 2.23
C LEU A 514 2.10 6.35 2.85
N LEU A 515 1.29 5.35 3.17
CA LEU A 515 1.77 4.05 3.66
C LEU A 515 2.36 3.20 2.52
N SER A 516 3.01 2.09 2.87
CA SER A 516 3.71 1.23 1.90
C SER A 516 2.80 0.51 0.90
N GLY A 517 1.51 0.33 1.23
CA GLY A 517 0.62 -0.54 0.49
C GLY A 517 1.00 -2.02 0.58
N ASN A 518 1.69 -2.44 1.65
CA ASN A 518 2.23 -3.79 1.89
C ASN A 518 3.28 -4.29 0.88
N HIS A 519 3.95 -3.39 0.16
CA HIS A 519 5.04 -3.74 -0.76
C HIS A 519 6.41 -3.62 -0.11
N ALA A 520 7.29 -4.58 -0.37
CA ALA A 520 8.63 -4.65 0.23
C ALA A 520 9.45 -3.35 0.11
N VAL A 521 9.50 -2.76 -1.09
CA VAL A 521 10.31 -1.56 -1.37
C VAL A 521 9.79 -0.32 -0.62
N PRO A 522 8.50 0.07 -0.75
CA PRO A 522 7.92 1.12 0.08
C PRO A 522 8.03 0.86 1.59
N ALA A 523 7.87 -0.39 2.05
CA ALA A 523 8.00 -0.73 3.48
C ALA A 523 9.42 -0.43 4.01
N LEU A 524 10.46 -0.81 3.26
CA LEU A 524 11.85 -0.46 3.61
C LEU A 524 12.05 1.06 3.66
N ARG A 525 11.50 1.80 2.67
CA ARG A 525 11.59 3.27 2.65
C ARG A 525 10.88 3.89 3.85
N TYR A 526 9.72 3.34 4.23
CA TYR A 526 8.95 3.82 5.36
C TYR A 526 9.66 3.56 6.70
N SER A 527 10.27 2.38 6.88
CA SER A 527 11.12 2.09 8.06
C SER A 527 12.27 3.10 8.21
N LYS A 528 12.98 3.38 7.11
CA LYS A 528 14.04 4.42 7.08
C LYS A 528 13.49 5.80 7.43
N PHE A 529 12.35 6.17 6.84
CA PHE A 529 11.67 7.43 7.13
C PHE A 529 11.33 7.58 8.63
N ILE A 530 10.81 6.53 9.27
CA ILE A 530 10.52 6.55 10.71
C ILE A 530 11.81 6.73 11.51
N THR A 531 12.85 5.97 11.19
CA THR A 531 14.17 6.07 11.86
C THR A 531 14.76 7.49 11.76
N ASP A 532 14.70 8.10 10.58
CA ASP A 532 15.21 9.45 10.38
C ASP A 532 14.33 10.50 11.06
N THR A 533 13.02 10.28 11.14
CA THR A 533 12.11 11.16 11.89
C THR A 533 12.36 11.07 13.40
N VAL A 534 12.65 9.89 13.96
CA VAL A 534 13.04 9.74 15.37
C VAL A 534 14.29 10.57 15.68
N LYS A 535 15.30 10.52 14.81
CA LYS A 535 16.51 11.36 14.94
C LYS A 535 16.18 12.85 14.87
N GLN A 536 15.28 13.25 13.95
CA GLN A 536 14.82 14.63 13.84
C GLN A 536 14.14 15.10 15.14
N VAL A 537 13.20 14.31 15.67
CA VAL A 537 12.49 14.63 16.92
C VAL A 537 13.45 14.71 18.10
N LYS A 538 14.45 13.82 18.18
CA LYS A 538 15.49 13.88 19.21
C LYS A 538 16.34 15.15 19.12
N ARG A 539 16.68 15.58 17.91
CA ARG A 539 17.33 16.88 17.70
C ARG A 539 16.44 18.03 18.18
N LEU A 540 15.14 18.01 17.87
CA LEU A 540 14.20 19.04 18.35
C LEU A 540 14.08 19.02 19.88
N GLU A 541 14.04 17.84 20.50
CA GLU A 541 14.04 17.68 21.95
C GLU A 541 15.26 18.37 22.58
N GLN A 542 16.47 18.14 22.03
CA GLN A 542 17.70 18.78 22.46
C GLN A 542 17.66 20.30 22.28
N GLY A 543 17.16 20.76 21.12
CA GLY A 543 17.00 22.19 20.83
C GLY A 543 16.10 22.90 21.84
N LEU A 544 14.99 22.28 22.23
CA LEU A 544 14.06 22.86 23.20
C LEU A 544 14.65 22.88 24.61
N ARG A 545 15.40 21.84 25.00
CA ARG A 545 16.14 21.81 26.27
C ARG A 545 17.25 22.86 26.33
N ALA A 546 17.86 23.21 25.20
CA ALA A 546 18.85 24.27 25.10
C ALA A 546 18.25 25.68 25.14
N ARG A 547 16.94 25.82 24.88
CA ARG A 547 16.21 27.10 24.83
C ARG A 547 14.91 27.03 25.66
N PRO A 548 15.00 26.78 26.98
CA PRO A 548 13.83 26.58 27.84
C PRO A 548 12.92 27.82 27.92
N GLU A 549 13.45 29.02 27.68
CA GLU A 549 12.69 30.27 27.69
C GLU A 549 11.64 30.35 26.57
N VAL A 550 11.78 29.53 25.52
CA VAL A 550 10.74 29.39 24.48
C VAL A 550 9.45 28.82 25.09
N VAL A 551 9.57 27.82 25.98
CA VAL A 551 8.42 27.22 26.66
C VAL A 551 7.79 28.22 27.63
N GLU A 552 8.62 28.94 28.39
CA GLU A 552 8.17 29.97 29.32
C GLU A 552 7.44 31.11 28.60
N SER A 553 7.95 31.57 27.46
CA SER A 553 7.29 32.58 26.62
C SER A 553 5.94 32.10 26.06
N LEU A 554 5.85 30.84 25.63
CA LEU A 554 4.65 30.31 25.00
C LEU A 554 3.55 29.97 26.00
N PHE A 555 3.92 29.48 27.18
CA PHE A 555 2.99 28.85 28.12
C PHE A 555 3.02 29.42 29.55
N GLY A 556 3.96 30.30 29.87
CA GLY A 556 4.11 30.86 31.22
C GLY A 556 4.55 29.82 32.26
N LYS A 557 5.14 28.70 31.82
CA LYS A 557 5.67 27.63 32.68
C LYS A 557 7.12 27.37 32.33
N LYS A 558 7.93 27.05 33.33
CA LYS A 558 9.31 26.66 33.09
C LYS A 558 9.39 25.22 32.61
N LEU A 559 10.32 24.94 31.70
CA LEU A 559 10.55 23.59 31.21
C LEU A 559 11.02 22.62 32.30
N GLU A 560 11.69 23.11 33.35
CA GLU A 560 12.16 22.29 34.49
C GLU A 560 11.01 21.68 35.32
N ASP A 561 9.83 22.33 35.30
CA ASP A 561 8.63 21.88 36.00
C ASP A 561 7.78 20.93 35.15
N LEU A 562 8.22 20.61 33.93
CA LEU A 562 7.45 19.85 32.96
C LEU A 562 8.20 18.59 32.51
N THR A 563 7.44 17.51 32.30
CA THR A 563 7.95 16.34 31.60
C THR A 563 7.83 16.56 30.09
N LEU A 564 8.97 16.65 29.39
CA LEU A 564 8.99 16.73 27.93
C LEU A 564 8.75 15.34 27.31
N VAL A 565 7.73 15.23 26.47
CA VAL A 565 7.32 13.99 25.79
C VAL A 565 7.47 14.15 24.28
N PRO A 566 8.52 13.60 23.65
CA PRO A 566 8.68 13.64 22.21
C PRO A 566 7.72 12.67 21.51
N MET A 567 7.10 13.13 20.44
CA MET A 567 6.07 12.38 19.72
C MET A 567 6.11 12.63 18.21
N ILE A 568 5.92 11.56 17.43
CA ILE A 568 5.59 11.61 16.01
C ILE A 568 4.08 11.37 15.86
N LEU A 569 3.40 12.25 15.14
CA LEU A 569 2.00 12.11 14.80
C LEU A 569 1.84 11.99 13.28
N ASN A 570 1.43 10.82 12.81
CA ASN A 570 1.19 10.55 11.39
C ASN A 570 -0.24 10.96 10.98
N SER A 571 -0.42 11.48 9.77
CA SER A 571 -1.74 11.77 9.21
C SER A 571 -2.53 10.49 8.91
N LEU A 572 -1.83 9.46 8.42
CA LEU A 572 -2.37 8.13 8.14
C LEU A 572 -2.14 7.16 9.30
N PRO A 573 -2.89 6.03 9.38
CA PRO A 573 -2.95 5.11 10.53
C PRO A 573 -1.68 4.31 10.89
N TYR A 574 -0.53 4.96 10.98
CA TYR A 574 0.72 4.39 11.48
C TYR A 574 0.94 4.76 12.95
N SER A 575 0.81 3.76 13.82
CA SER A 575 1.17 3.84 15.25
C SER A 575 2.01 2.63 15.61
N ARG A 576 2.90 2.78 16.59
CA ARG A 576 3.71 1.68 17.11
C ARG A 576 4.18 1.96 18.53
N ALA A 577 4.79 0.96 19.16
CA ALA A 577 5.50 1.16 20.41
C ALA A 577 6.64 2.19 20.23
N PRO A 578 6.97 2.99 21.27
CA PRO A 578 7.98 4.04 21.18
C PRO A 578 9.35 3.53 20.70
N ILE A 579 10.04 4.34 19.90
CA ILE A 579 11.43 4.08 19.47
C ILE A 579 12.32 5.13 20.10
N ASP A 580 13.38 4.72 20.80
CA ASP A 580 14.32 5.61 21.49
C ASP A 580 13.63 6.66 22.39
N GLY A 581 12.51 6.27 23.02
CA GLY A 581 11.69 7.14 23.86
C GLY A 581 10.85 8.19 23.11
N VAL A 582 10.76 8.11 21.78
CA VAL A 582 9.83 8.91 20.96
C VAL A 582 8.55 8.12 20.76
N HIS A 583 7.42 8.66 21.23
CA HIS A 583 6.11 8.04 21.04
C HIS A 583 5.65 8.19 19.59
N ILE A 584 4.98 7.17 19.03
CA ILE A 584 4.56 7.19 17.62
C ILE A 584 3.08 6.83 17.53
N SER A 585 2.28 7.80 17.09
CA SER A 585 0.84 7.61 16.89
C SER A 585 0.38 8.18 15.56
N ASP A 586 -0.91 8.04 15.30
CA ASP A 586 -1.58 8.64 14.16
C ASP A 586 -2.75 9.52 14.60
N TYR A 587 -3.14 10.44 13.72
CA TYR A 587 -4.19 11.40 13.99
C TYR A 587 -5.53 10.71 14.32
N SER A 588 -5.88 9.63 13.64
CA SER A 588 -7.14 8.91 13.90
C SER A 588 -7.14 8.27 15.30
N ALA A 589 -6.00 7.72 15.74
CA ALA A 589 -5.83 7.12 17.05
C ALA A 589 -5.82 8.18 18.16
N LEU A 590 -5.08 9.28 17.99
CA LEU A 590 -4.99 10.36 18.98
C LEU A 590 -6.32 11.12 19.11
N SER A 591 -6.93 11.50 17.98
CA SER A 591 -8.20 12.23 18.00
C SER A 591 -9.32 11.42 18.65
N LYS A 592 -9.40 10.12 18.33
CA LYS A 592 -10.35 9.21 18.99
C LYS A 592 -10.07 9.10 20.48
N PHE A 593 -8.83 8.92 20.89
CA PHE A 593 -8.48 8.87 22.32
C PHE A 593 -8.92 10.15 23.04
N LEU A 594 -8.66 11.33 22.49
CA LEU A 594 -9.00 12.60 23.14
C LEU A 594 -10.50 12.94 23.15
N THR A 595 -11.33 12.24 22.36
CA THR A 595 -12.76 12.55 22.19
C THR A 595 -13.70 11.43 22.64
N GLU A 596 -13.25 10.18 22.65
CA GLU A 596 -14.02 9.02 23.08
C GLU A 596 -13.28 8.30 24.22
N SER A 597 -13.92 8.17 25.39
CA SER A 597 -13.37 7.43 26.53
C SER A 597 -13.47 5.92 26.39
N THR A 598 -14.05 5.42 25.30
CA THR A 598 -14.31 3.98 25.09
C THR A 598 -14.10 3.53 23.66
N ILE A 599 -13.70 2.27 23.50
CA ILE A 599 -13.85 1.51 22.26
C ILE A 599 -15.12 0.68 22.39
N SER A 600 -16.07 0.90 21.49
CA SER A 600 -17.41 0.33 21.59
C SER A 600 -17.88 -0.29 20.27
N GLU A 601 -18.60 -1.40 20.39
CA GLU A 601 -19.49 -1.88 19.33
C GLU A 601 -20.69 -0.93 19.25
N SER A 602 -20.96 -0.40 18.06
CA SER A 602 -22.08 0.53 17.86
C SER A 602 -22.82 0.24 16.57
N HIS A 603 -24.10 0.55 16.56
CA HIS A 603 -24.93 0.59 15.35
C HIS A 603 -25.49 2.00 15.20
N LYS A 604 -25.95 2.36 14.00
CA LYS A 604 -26.64 3.64 13.79
C LYS A 604 -28.15 3.43 13.71
N LYS A 605 -28.89 4.24 14.46
CA LYS A 605 -30.36 4.34 14.40
C LYS A 605 -30.73 5.79 14.09
N ASN A 606 -31.42 6.02 12.97
CA ASN A 606 -31.76 7.37 12.48
C ASN A 606 -30.56 8.32 12.33
N GLY A 607 -29.39 7.80 11.94
CA GLY A 607 -28.16 8.58 11.78
C GLY A 607 -27.39 8.88 13.08
N LYS A 608 -27.93 8.50 14.25
CA LYS A 608 -27.24 8.61 15.53
C LYS A 608 -26.52 7.31 15.88
N LYS A 609 -25.26 7.41 16.34
CA LYS A 609 -24.47 6.29 16.86
C LYS A 609 -25.09 5.82 18.18
N MET A 610 -25.44 4.54 18.25
CA MET A 610 -25.98 3.86 19.42
C MET A 610 -24.97 2.81 19.87
N ILE A 611 -24.44 2.96 21.08
CA ILE A 611 -23.51 2.00 21.66
C ILE A 611 -24.29 0.74 22.04
N ARG A 612 -23.86 -0.41 21.52
CA ARG A 612 -24.39 -1.73 21.90
C ARG A 612 -23.60 -2.31 23.06
N LYS A 613 -22.28 -2.16 23.03
CA LYS A 613 -21.36 -2.79 23.99
C LYS A 613 -20.06 -1.99 24.05
N VAL A 614 -19.62 -1.66 25.26
CA VAL A 614 -18.27 -1.13 25.49
C VAL A 614 -17.32 -2.31 25.60
N ILE A 615 -16.32 -2.35 24.70
CA ILE A 615 -15.31 -3.41 24.59
C ILE A 615 -14.07 -3.05 25.42
N HIS A 616 -13.74 -1.76 25.47
CA HIS A 616 -12.57 -1.27 26.20
C HIS A 616 -12.80 0.16 26.68
N ARG A 617 -12.28 0.51 27.85
CA ARG A 617 -12.30 1.86 28.41
C ARG A 617 -10.88 2.44 28.32
N LEU A 618 -10.75 3.60 27.67
CA LEU A 618 -9.47 4.25 27.38
C LEU A 618 -9.03 5.17 28.52
N TRP A 619 -9.98 5.85 29.16
CA TRP A 619 -9.74 6.73 30.30
C TRP A 619 -11.04 6.94 31.08
N SER A 620 -10.90 7.48 32.29
CA SER A 620 -12.03 7.82 33.16
C SER A 620 -12.06 9.31 33.48
N GLY A 621 -13.26 9.86 33.68
CA GLY A 621 -13.46 11.28 33.99
C GLY A 621 -14.10 12.07 32.84
N GLU A 622 -14.01 13.39 32.89
CA GLU A 622 -14.54 14.29 31.84
C GLU A 622 -13.56 14.44 30.66
N ARG A 623 -12.26 14.27 30.92
CA ARG A 623 -11.16 14.35 29.94
C ARG A 623 -10.07 13.35 30.35
N PRO A 624 -9.26 12.84 29.39
CA PRO A 624 -8.14 11.99 29.72
C PRO A 624 -7.07 12.74 30.52
N THR A 625 -6.25 12.00 31.26
CA THR A 625 -5.00 12.47 31.87
C THR A 625 -3.80 12.23 30.96
N ALA A 626 -2.71 12.95 31.20
CA ALA A 626 -1.46 12.77 30.43
C ALA A 626 -0.89 11.36 30.62
N GLN A 627 -1.07 10.75 31.81
CA GLN A 627 -0.61 9.38 32.06
C GLN A 627 -1.41 8.35 31.26
N GLU A 628 -2.74 8.46 31.21
CA GLU A 628 -3.58 7.58 30.39
C GLU A 628 -3.23 7.71 28.90
N LEU A 629 -2.86 8.90 28.43
CA LEU A 629 -2.36 9.10 27.07
C LEU A 629 -1.04 8.37 26.85
N LEU A 630 -0.07 8.46 27.77
CA LEU A 630 1.20 7.74 27.67
C LEU A 630 1.01 6.22 27.67
N ASP A 631 0.12 5.71 28.53
CA ASP A 631 -0.22 4.28 28.60
C ASP A 631 -0.85 3.81 27.28
N TYR A 632 -1.74 4.62 26.69
CA TYR A 632 -2.31 4.35 25.38
C TYR A 632 -1.26 4.37 24.25
N LEU A 633 -0.32 5.32 24.30
CA LEU A 633 0.75 5.46 23.30
C LEU A 633 1.80 4.35 23.40
N ALA A 634 1.93 3.67 24.53
CA ALA A 634 2.88 2.56 24.69
C ALA A 634 2.51 1.36 23.79
N LEU A 635 1.23 0.99 23.77
CA LEU A 635 0.70 0.02 22.82
C LEU A 635 -0.83 0.19 22.67
N PRO A 636 -1.30 0.91 21.64
CA PRO A 636 -2.73 1.12 21.45
C PRO A 636 -3.51 -0.21 21.37
N PRO A 637 -4.65 -0.36 22.07
CA PRO A 637 -5.40 -1.61 22.12
C PRO A 637 -5.79 -2.17 20.75
N GLN A 638 -6.07 -1.30 19.78
CA GLN A 638 -6.38 -1.69 18.40
C GLN A 638 -5.22 -2.39 17.69
N LEU A 639 -3.96 -2.05 18.01
CA LEU A 639 -2.80 -2.74 17.44
C LEU A 639 -2.62 -4.10 18.10
N LYS A 640 -2.67 -4.14 19.43
CA LYS A 640 -2.58 -5.37 20.20
C LYS A 640 -3.59 -6.40 19.71
N PHE A 641 -4.83 -5.98 19.49
CA PHE A 641 -5.88 -6.86 19.01
C PHE A 641 -5.59 -7.50 17.66
N ILE A 642 -4.95 -6.79 16.72
CA ILE A 642 -4.55 -7.36 15.43
C ILE A 642 -3.32 -8.25 15.60
N ILE A 643 -2.33 -7.82 16.40
CA ILE A 643 -1.10 -8.58 16.70
C ILE A 643 -1.42 -9.97 17.25
N ASP A 644 -2.37 -10.05 18.18
CA ASP A 644 -2.80 -11.30 18.82
C ASP A 644 -3.38 -12.32 17.82
N HIS A 645 -3.73 -11.89 16.60
CA HIS A 645 -4.32 -12.72 15.54
C HIS A 645 -3.47 -12.72 14.25
N LEU A 646 -2.21 -12.26 14.31
CA LEU A 646 -1.30 -12.35 13.17
C LEU A 646 -0.88 -13.80 12.92
N ASN A 647 -0.81 -14.17 11.65
CA ASN A 647 -0.26 -15.43 11.21
C ASN A 647 0.79 -15.20 10.11
N TYR A 648 1.72 -16.15 9.96
CA TYR A 648 2.73 -16.10 8.91
C TYR A 648 2.70 -17.38 8.08
N GLN A 649 1.78 -17.39 7.12
CA GLN A 649 1.39 -18.56 6.34
C GLN A 649 2.38 -18.84 5.21
N ILE A 650 2.52 -20.12 4.86
CA ILE A 650 3.37 -20.60 3.77
C ILE A 650 2.51 -20.80 2.52
N PHE A 651 2.96 -20.25 1.39
CA PHE A 651 2.29 -20.36 0.10
C PHE A 651 3.21 -21.04 -0.93
N PRO A 652 2.82 -22.20 -1.49
CA PRO A 652 3.50 -22.82 -2.61
C PRO A 652 3.28 -22.02 -3.90
N ARG A 653 4.35 -21.78 -4.67
CA ARG A 653 4.33 -21.02 -5.92
C ARG A 653 5.11 -21.76 -7.01
N PRO A 654 4.44 -22.30 -8.04
CA PRO A 654 5.11 -23.05 -9.09
C PRO A 654 5.93 -22.12 -10.00
N MET A 655 7.08 -22.62 -10.43
CA MET A 655 7.92 -21.99 -11.46
C MET A 655 7.91 -22.77 -12.77
N SER A 656 7.51 -24.04 -12.71
CA SER A 656 7.28 -24.94 -13.83
C SER A 656 6.36 -26.09 -13.39
N GLU A 657 6.15 -27.08 -14.25
CA GLU A 657 5.46 -28.33 -13.89
C GLU A 657 6.19 -29.18 -12.84
N SER A 658 7.50 -28.98 -12.65
CA SER A 658 8.34 -29.79 -11.75
C SER A 658 9.17 -28.99 -10.75
N THR A 659 9.08 -27.66 -10.76
CA THR A 659 9.81 -26.78 -9.82
C THR A 659 8.88 -25.80 -9.11
N ILE A 660 9.19 -25.54 -7.84
CA ILE A 660 8.34 -24.76 -6.94
C ILE A 660 9.20 -23.97 -5.95
N PHE A 661 8.72 -22.79 -5.55
CA PHE A 661 9.24 -22.10 -4.37
C PHE A 661 8.14 -21.87 -3.34
N PHE A 662 8.54 -21.69 -2.09
CA PHE A 662 7.67 -21.35 -0.99
C PHE A 662 7.97 -19.94 -0.52
N SER A 663 6.94 -19.10 -0.53
CA SER A 663 6.98 -17.79 0.12
C SER A 663 6.13 -17.81 1.38
N ARG A 664 6.44 -16.92 2.32
CA ARG A 664 5.63 -16.71 3.52
C ARG A 664 5.06 -15.31 3.55
N ILE A 665 3.76 -15.20 3.81
CA ILE A 665 3.01 -13.94 3.80
C ILE A 665 2.41 -13.71 5.19
N LEU A 666 2.50 -12.47 5.67
CA LEU A 666 1.90 -12.05 6.93
C LEU A 666 0.41 -11.79 6.68
N GLU A 667 -0.46 -12.44 7.44
CA GLU A 667 -1.92 -12.23 7.36
C GLU A 667 -2.52 -12.11 8.76
N VAL A 668 -3.82 -11.81 8.81
CA VAL A 668 -4.62 -11.81 10.04
C VAL A 668 -5.62 -12.95 9.93
N ASP A 669 -5.80 -13.73 11.00
CA ASP A 669 -6.93 -14.64 11.12
C ASP A 669 -8.21 -13.81 11.36
N GLU A 670 -8.85 -13.39 10.26
CA GLU A 670 -10.04 -12.54 10.28
C GLU A 670 -11.21 -13.19 11.04
N THR A 671 -11.36 -14.51 10.93
CA THR A 671 -12.43 -15.26 11.60
C THR A 671 -12.19 -15.29 13.10
N ALA A 672 -10.98 -15.66 13.54
CA ALA A 672 -10.63 -15.66 14.96
C ALA A 672 -10.69 -14.24 15.55
N MET A 673 -10.19 -13.24 14.82
CA MET A 673 -10.25 -11.85 15.24
C MET A 673 -11.70 -11.35 15.39
N GLN A 674 -12.58 -11.69 14.44
CA GLN A 674 -14.01 -11.33 14.53
C GLN A 674 -14.70 -12.03 15.69
N GLN A 675 -14.40 -13.30 15.93
CA GLN A 675 -14.93 -14.06 17.07
C GLN A 675 -14.48 -13.45 18.39
N ALA A 676 -13.19 -13.11 18.53
CA ALA A 676 -12.65 -12.43 19.71
C ALA A 676 -13.33 -11.08 20.00
N LYS A 677 -13.71 -10.30 18.97
CA LYS A 677 -14.48 -9.05 19.16
C LYS A 677 -15.88 -9.33 19.73
N GLN A 678 -16.53 -10.40 19.26
CA GLN A 678 -17.87 -10.79 19.73
C GLN A 678 -17.83 -11.27 21.18
N ASP A 679 -16.81 -12.05 21.53
CA ASP A 679 -16.65 -12.67 22.85
C ASP A 679 -16.08 -11.73 23.92
N ALA A 680 -15.42 -10.63 23.51
CA ALA A 680 -14.82 -9.67 24.44
C ALA A 680 -15.82 -9.24 25.53
N PRO A 681 -15.50 -9.26 26.83
CA PRO A 681 -16.48 -8.94 27.87
C PRO A 681 -16.95 -7.47 27.76
N HIS A 682 -18.19 -7.21 28.18
CA HIS A 682 -18.64 -5.82 28.32
C HIS A 682 -17.92 -5.17 29.51
N VAL A 683 -17.12 -4.15 29.24
CA VAL A 683 -16.45 -3.36 30.28
C VAL A 683 -17.39 -2.25 30.75
N LYS A 684 -17.58 -2.14 32.07
CA LYS A 684 -18.46 -1.12 32.65
C LYS A 684 -17.88 0.28 32.54
#